data_AF-A0A5A8AEK1-F1
#
_entry.id   AF-A0A5A8AEK1-F1
#
_cell.length_a   1.000
_cell.length_b   1.000
_cell.length_c   1.000
_cell.angle_alpha   90.00
_cell.angle_beta   90.00
_cell.angle_gamma   90.00
#
_symmetry.space_group_name_H-M   'P 1'
#
loop_
_entity.id
_entity.type
_entity.pdbx_description
1 polymer ?
#
loop_
_entity_poly.entity_id
_entity_poly.type
_entity_poly.pdbx_seq_one_letter_code
_entity_poly.pdbx_strand_id
1 'polypeptide(L)'
;MSGTVNGNNNQVTINITDTIPPDNMATIDKNGLVGNTYTKTQFDQSFSAKANEIDTKIENIQQMVESDFKGTLKPTDTAPTEDGSYKPEVSSNDDKPADPNSTADWGKVYANAGNLRAKEGYDTMFYKKGITWKKSESKMPNTAAKIFNTNDNENPSTMKAAADRYDPAITALGNFAIAPGSNTIKNYAWADSEQILFGIAPQSGLLKSNNTIESYSSPDYGFKIWLNIPVVTFDFLTLNFTRIGGSVSNPSYVNLIGKKPNGSLDFIVKPDHDPATGQLENVSVDVTGYSSISIMLTAKNTDTVKPSLTFIKKNGALEFDAVKKYIDSKTATSSHTANYIDLIDYGCKGDGVTDDTLKFNEAIVEALSSGRALYGRSNTFKVSTLNVPAVNTWKKLEIFGDFMPIPTYGTIGNIPDYAQIQKGMRIISGWAGTTQNMGVLLVQNNPNLFDNFNFITLVLRNLVISTYDNPKLSGVQAYNAQQLIMHNVLIDTGVYNVASLEPTYETAAVVTPHNSNGAKNTLRNVMASGYFTGISIHEHTDGDDIAIHSCKHALRFRNADHASYFGRVLSQRNTNVVTVEGQHLFTIAQLNMEYVGSNQSDSTNAWQKVQYELNDPSNLAMGSITYANVRGGVGKVPYFRINGGSGVIVKRVGSDTRLTGAGIADPNPVT
;
A
#
# COMPACT_ATOMS: atom_id res chain seq x y z
N MET A 1 27.94 -3.59 4.98
CA MET A 1 28.95 -2.54 4.79
C MET A 1 30.32 -3.16 4.91
N SER A 2 31.05 -3.29 3.79
CA SER A 2 32.49 -3.55 3.80
C SER A 2 33.19 -2.24 3.47
N GLY A 3 34.21 -1.88 4.24
CA GLY A 3 35.04 -0.71 3.99
C GLY A 3 36.50 -1.13 3.94
N THR A 4 37.26 -0.56 3.00
CA THR A 4 38.71 -0.77 2.90
C THR A 4 39.39 0.57 3.19
N VAL A 5 40.32 0.58 4.16
CA VAL A 5 41.13 1.76 4.49
C VAL A 5 42.46 1.62 3.77
N ASN A 6 42.71 2.49 2.80
CA ASN A 6 44.02 2.59 2.15
C ASN A 6 44.66 3.92 2.57
N GLY A 7 45.81 3.82 3.24
CA GLY A 7 46.54 4.98 3.74
C GLY A 7 47.99 5.00 3.26
N ASN A 8 48.50 6.19 2.94
CA ASN A 8 49.92 6.50 2.99
C ASN A 8 50.14 7.65 3.99
N ASN A 9 51.40 8.02 4.28
CA ASN A 9 51.74 9.01 5.31
C ASN A 9 51.14 10.42 5.11
N ASN A 10 50.46 10.67 3.97
CA ASN A 10 49.92 11.96 3.61
C ASN A 10 48.39 11.97 3.38
N GLN A 11 47.73 10.81 3.21
CA GLN A 11 46.30 10.74 2.93
C GLN A 11 45.68 9.43 3.41
N VAL A 12 44.50 9.51 4.02
CA VAL A 12 43.65 8.35 4.34
C VAL A 12 42.43 8.39 3.42
N THR A 13 42.27 7.34 2.61
CA THR A 13 41.07 7.16 1.77
C THR A 13 40.21 6.06 2.37
N ILE A 14 38.95 6.38 2.67
CA ILE A 14 37.96 5.42 3.16
C ILE A 14 36.96 5.18 2.03
N ASN A 15 37.04 4.00 1.41
CA ASN A 15 36.06 3.60 0.41
C ASN A 15 34.90 2.90 1.13
N ILE A 16 33.71 3.50 1.10
CA ILE A 16 32.47 2.90 1.60
C ILE A 16 31.70 2.36 0.40
N THR A 17 31.71 1.04 0.23
CA THR A 17 30.79 0.38 -0.71
C THR A 17 29.39 0.35 -0.09
N ASP A 18 28.52 1.24 -0.57
CA ASP A 18 27.08 1.20 -0.35
C ASP A 18 26.40 0.49 -1.52
N THR A 19 25.33 -0.26 -1.25
CA THR A 19 24.57 -1.00 -2.26
C THR A 19 23.67 -0.12 -3.13
N ILE A 20 23.66 1.20 -2.89
CA ILE A 20 22.84 2.18 -3.60
C ILE A 20 23.78 3.20 -4.29
N PRO A 21 23.93 3.16 -5.62
CA PRO A 21 24.74 4.14 -6.34
C PRO A 21 24.20 5.57 -6.25
N PRO A 22 25.07 6.61 -6.30
CA PRO A 22 26.52 6.54 -6.54
C PRO A 22 27.38 6.44 -5.26
N ASP A 23 28.58 5.86 -5.40
CA ASP A 23 29.55 5.70 -4.32
C ASP A 23 29.95 7.04 -3.69
N ASN A 24 29.77 7.16 -2.37
CA ASN A 24 30.20 8.35 -1.62
C ASN A 24 31.71 8.28 -1.36
N MET A 25 32.49 9.11 -2.04
CA MET A 25 33.92 9.28 -1.72
C MET A 25 34.10 10.43 -0.72
N ALA A 26 34.60 10.13 0.48
CA ALA A 26 35.07 11.13 1.43
C ALA A 26 36.61 11.12 1.46
N THR A 27 37.23 12.27 1.23
CA THR A 27 38.68 12.46 1.38
C THR A 27 38.95 13.44 2.52
N ILE A 28 39.88 13.09 3.42
CA ILE A 28 40.36 13.96 4.50
C ILE A 28 41.83 14.27 4.21
N ASP A 29 42.15 15.54 3.96
CA ASP A 29 43.53 16.04 3.88
C ASP A 29 44.07 16.26 5.31
N LYS A 30 45.32 15.82 5.54
CA LYS A 30 46.13 16.03 6.75
C LYS A 30 46.11 17.47 7.31
N ASN A 31 45.89 18.48 6.47
CA ASN A 31 45.96 19.89 6.88
C ASN A 31 44.62 20.66 6.79
N GLY A 32 43.50 20.01 6.42
CA GLY A 32 42.21 20.68 6.20
C GLY A 32 41.12 20.26 7.18
N LEU A 33 40.67 21.17 8.06
CA LEU A 33 39.52 20.99 8.97
C LEU A 33 38.14 21.00 8.27
N VAL A 34 38.09 20.96 6.94
CA VAL A 34 36.82 20.99 6.18
C VAL A 34 36.85 19.89 5.12
N GLY A 35 36.15 18.80 5.38
CA GLY A 35 35.85 17.79 4.37
C GLY A 35 35.00 18.40 3.27
N ASN A 36 35.46 18.31 2.03
CA ASN A 36 34.85 18.85 0.82
C ASN A 36 33.67 18.00 0.29
N THR A 37 32.96 17.31 1.18
CA THR A 37 31.74 16.57 0.84
C THR A 37 30.57 17.55 0.81
N TYR A 38 30.06 17.84 -0.39
CA TYR A 38 28.75 18.48 -0.55
C TYR A 38 27.70 17.58 0.11
N THR A 39 26.88 18.15 1.00
CA THR A 39 25.69 17.43 1.46
C THR A 39 24.77 17.20 0.27
N LYS A 40 23.92 16.17 0.34
CA LYS A 40 22.89 15.94 -0.69
C LYS A 40 22.10 17.23 -0.97
N THR A 41 21.78 17.99 0.07
CA THR A 41 21.10 19.28 -0.04
C THR A 41 21.91 20.30 -0.84
N GLN A 42 23.23 20.41 -0.62
CA GLN A 42 24.07 21.35 -1.38
C GLN A 42 24.22 20.92 -2.85
N PHE A 43 24.30 19.61 -3.12
CA PHE A 43 24.30 19.08 -4.48
C PHE A 43 22.99 19.37 -5.20
N ASP A 44 21.86 19.03 -4.57
CA ASP A 44 20.53 19.27 -5.13
C ASP A 44 20.32 20.77 -5.42
N GLN A 45 20.73 21.65 -4.50
CA GLN A 45 20.66 23.10 -4.67
C GLN A 45 21.51 23.59 -5.85
N SER A 46 22.75 23.12 -5.99
CA SER A 46 23.62 23.51 -7.11
C SER A 46 23.10 22.97 -8.45
N PHE A 47 22.50 21.79 -8.45
CA PHE A 47 21.93 21.18 -9.66
C PHE A 47 20.69 21.96 -10.11
N SER A 48 19.76 22.24 -9.20
CA SER A 48 18.56 23.05 -9.49
C SER A 48 18.93 24.45 -9.98
N ALA A 49 19.95 25.08 -9.39
CA ALA A 49 20.41 26.40 -9.84
C ALA A 49 20.91 26.40 -11.29
N LYS A 50 21.66 25.36 -11.71
CA LYS A 50 22.14 25.23 -13.09
C LYS A 50 21.04 24.88 -14.09
N ALA A 51 20.07 24.05 -13.70
CA ALA A 51 18.93 23.73 -14.56
C ALA A 51 18.15 25.00 -14.93
N ASN A 52 17.83 25.83 -13.92
CA ASN A 52 17.12 27.09 -14.12
C ASN A 52 17.91 28.08 -15.02
N GLU A 53 19.25 28.11 -14.93
CA GLU A 53 20.09 28.93 -15.79
C GLU A 53 20.01 28.49 -17.27
N ILE A 54 19.94 27.19 -17.52
CA ILE A 54 19.83 26.63 -18.87
C ILE A 54 18.46 26.96 -19.47
N ASP A 55 17.38 26.76 -18.72
CA ASP A 55 16.02 27.05 -19.19
C ASP A 55 15.87 28.54 -19.55
N THR A 56 16.40 29.43 -18.70
CA THR A 56 16.42 30.87 -18.95
C THR A 56 17.20 31.21 -20.24
N LYS A 57 18.31 30.51 -20.53
CA LYS A 57 19.08 30.72 -21.76
C LYS A 57 18.32 30.23 -23.00
N ILE A 58 17.57 29.14 -22.90
CA ILE A 58 16.75 28.61 -24.01
C ILE A 58 15.62 29.58 -24.35
N GLU A 59 14.90 30.10 -23.34
CA GLU A 59 13.84 31.08 -23.55
C GLU A 59 14.37 32.37 -24.20
N ASN A 60 15.51 32.88 -23.73
CA ASN A 60 16.15 34.06 -24.33
C ASN A 60 16.53 33.82 -25.81
N ILE A 61 17.03 32.63 -26.15
CA ILE A 61 17.35 32.27 -27.54
C ILE A 61 16.08 32.21 -28.39
N GLN A 62 14.99 31.63 -27.88
CA GLN A 62 13.70 31.58 -28.59
C GLN A 62 13.16 32.98 -28.87
N GLN A 63 13.16 33.87 -27.86
CA GLN A 63 12.72 35.26 -28.02
C GLN A 63 13.60 36.05 -29.01
N MET A 64 14.91 35.81 -29.03
CA MET A 64 15.81 36.40 -30.03
C MET A 64 15.51 35.92 -31.45
N VAL A 65 15.20 34.63 -31.63
CA VAL A 65 14.86 34.05 -32.95
C VAL A 65 13.51 34.58 -33.45
N GLU A 66 12.51 34.72 -32.58
CA GLU A 66 11.18 35.19 -32.94
C GLU A 66 11.16 36.69 -33.28
N SER A 67 11.90 37.52 -32.55
CA SER A 67 11.97 38.98 -32.81
C SER A 67 12.73 39.35 -34.09
N ASP A 68 13.65 38.49 -34.52
CA ASP A 68 14.44 38.68 -35.73
C ASP A 68 13.73 38.23 -37.01
N PHE A 69 12.61 37.50 -36.96
CA PHE A 69 11.90 37.08 -38.17
C PHE A 69 11.02 38.21 -38.74
N LYS A 70 11.31 38.64 -39.97
CA LYS A 70 10.65 39.78 -40.64
C LYS A 70 9.66 39.36 -41.74
N GLY A 71 9.55 38.06 -42.02
CA GLY A 71 8.55 37.51 -42.94
C GLY A 71 9.14 36.79 -44.16
N THR A 72 8.33 36.62 -45.19
CA THR A 72 8.68 35.92 -46.43
C THR A 72 9.07 36.91 -47.53
N LEU A 73 10.11 36.61 -48.29
CA LEU A 73 10.62 37.45 -49.39
C LEU A 73 10.41 36.75 -50.73
N LYS A 74 9.92 37.47 -51.75
CA LYS A 74 9.81 36.98 -53.14
C LYS A 74 10.98 37.44 -53.99
N PRO A 75 11.36 36.69 -55.05
CA PRO A 75 12.46 37.10 -55.93
C PRO A 75 12.29 38.46 -56.62
N THR A 76 11.03 38.93 -56.74
CA THR A 76 10.65 40.17 -57.43
C THR A 76 10.36 41.34 -56.48
N ASP A 77 10.39 41.12 -55.16
CA ASP A 77 10.12 42.20 -54.20
C ASP A 77 11.24 43.24 -54.22
N THR A 78 10.94 44.47 -53.83
CA THR A 78 11.98 45.45 -53.50
C THR A 78 12.81 44.96 -52.31
N ALA A 79 14.12 45.24 -52.30
CA ALA A 79 15.01 44.86 -51.21
C ALA A 79 14.50 45.41 -49.87
N PRO A 80 14.30 44.56 -48.83
CA PRO A 80 13.82 45.01 -47.54
C PRO A 80 14.75 46.06 -46.93
N THR A 81 14.18 47.09 -46.29
CA THR A 81 14.97 48.14 -45.62
C THR A 81 15.35 47.77 -44.19
N GLU A 82 14.58 46.91 -43.53
CA GLU A 82 14.79 46.49 -42.15
C GLU A 82 15.86 45.38 -42.03
N ASP A 83 16.53 45.32 -40.89
CA ASP A 83 17.45 44.25 -40.55
C ASP A 83 16.68 43.09 -39.90
N GLY A 84 17.13 41.87 -40.17
CA GLY A 84 16.49 40.65 -39.66
C GLY A 84 16.51 39.50 -40.66
N SER A 85 15.73 38.47 -40.33
CA SER A 85 15.67 37.19 -41.01
C SER A 85 14.44 37.11 -41.91
N TYR A 86 14.65 36.73 -43.17
CA TYR A 86 13.63 36.59 -44.20
C TYR A 86 13.63 35.17 -44.77
N LYS A 87 12.44 34.58 -44.93
CA LYS A 87 12.29 33.26 -45.56
C LYS A 87 12.05 33.44 -47.07
N PRO A 88 12.84 32.83 -47.97
CA PRO A 88 12.53 32.86 -49.39
C PRO A 88 11.18 32.16 -49.66
N GLU A 89 10.30 32.79 -50.45
CA GLU A 89 8.99 32.23 -50.83
C GLU A 89 9.15 31.01 -51.75
N VAL A 90 10.13 31.09 -52.66
CA VAL A 90 10.35 30.11 -53.73
C VAL A 90 11.76 29.56 -53.65
N SER A 91 11.87 28.24 -53.70
CA SER A 91 13.12 27.50 -53.88
C SER A 91 13.09 26.74 -55.22
N SER A 92 14.23 26.52 -55.87
CA SER A 92 14.29 25.79 -57.15
C SER A 92 15.56 24.95 -57.29
N ASN A 93 15.64 24.16 -58.37
CA ASN A 93 16.86 23.47 -58.82
C ASN A 93 17.63 24.25 -59.91
N ASP A 94 17.40 25.56 -60.05
CA ASP A 94 18.07 26.38 -61.07
C ASP A 94 19.59 26.31 -60.88
N ASP A 95 20.36 26.14 -61.97
CA ASP A 95 21.83 26.05 -61.96
C ASP A 95 22.41 24.92 -61.09
N LYS A 96 21.62 23.88 -60.76
CA LYS A 96 22.08 22.76 -59.94
C LYS A 96 23.19 21.96 -60.65
N PRO A 97 24.40 21.84 -60.06
CA PRO A 97 25.49 21.06 -60.64
C PRO A 97 25.12 19.58 -60.77
N ALA A 98 25.63 18.93 -61.81
CA ALA A 98 25.48 17.48 -62.00
C ALA A 98 26.28 16.66 -60.96
N ASP A 99 27.38 17.22 -60.44
CA ASP A 99 28.16 16.60 -59.37
C ASP A 99 27.49 16.84 -58.01
N PRO A 100 27.02 15.79 -57.30
CA PRO A 100 26.38 15.91 -56.00
C PRO A 100 27.30 16.43 -54.89
N ASN A 101 28.63 16.45 -55.10
CA ASN A 101 29.60 16.99 -54.15
C ASN A 101 30.04 18.43 -54.48
N SER A 102 29.48 19.05 -55.53
CA SER A 102 29.82 20.42 -55.90
C SER A 102 29.43 21.43 -54.82
N THR A 103 30.34 22.34 -54.51
CA THR A 103 30.11 23.47 -53.59
C THR A 103 29.51 24.69 -54.27
N ALA A 104 29.25 24.63 -55.59
CA ALA A 104 28.66 25.74 -56.33
C ALA A 104 27.25 26.05 -55.81
N ASP A 105 26.94 27.33 -55.59
CA ASP A 105 25.63 27.73 -55.10
C ASP A 105 24.59 27.69 -56.23
N TRP A 106 23.46 27.06 -55.96
CA TRP A 106 22.39 26.81 -56.92
C TRP A 106 21.03 27.09 -56.28
N GLY A 107 19.98 27.10 -57.09
CA GLY A 107 18.61 27.42 -56.71
C GLY A 107 18.20 28.83 -57.10
N LYS A 108 17.01 29.24 -56.66
CA LYS A 108 16.35 30.47 -57.13
C LYS A 108 17.10 31.70 -56.63
N VAL A 109 17.56 32.57 -57.54
CA VAL A 109 18.26 33.83 -57.20
C VAL A 109 17.29 34.88 -56.67
N TYR A 110 17.69 35.55 -55.59
CA TYR A 110 17.02 36.72 -55.01
C TYR A 110 17.89 37.96 -55.19
N ALA A 111 17.67 38.69 -56.28
CA ALA A 111 18.44 39.91 -56.58
C ALA A 111 18.26 40.99 -55.50
N ASN A 112 17.09 40.98 -54.86
CA ASN A 112 16.73 41.82 -53.73
C ASN A 112 17.34 41.38 -52.37
N ALA A 113 18.05 40.24 -52.33
CA ALA A 113 18.75 39.72 -51.16
C ALA A 113 20.23 39.44 -51.43
N GLY A 114 20.92 40.36 -52.13
CA GLY A 114 22.35 40.23 -52.42
C GLY A 114 22.69 39.08 -53.38
N ASN A 115 21.75 38.69 -54.25
CA ASN A 115 21.84 37.55 -55.16
C ASN A 115 22.00 36.19 -54.47
N LEU A 116 21.58 36.06 -53.21
CA LEU A 116 21.53 34.77 -52.53
C LEU A 116 20.52 33.82 -53.21
N ARG A 117 20.77 32.51 -53.10
CA ARG A 117 19.96 31.48 -53.73
C ARG A 117 19.26 30.56 -52.72
N ALA A 118 18.01 30.19 -53.03
CA ALA A 118 17.22 29.23 -52.25
C ALA A 118 17.05 27.89 -53.00
N LYS A 119 17.51 26.81 -52.37
CA LYS A 119 17.59 25.45 -52.95
C LYS A 119 16.34 24.64 -52.64
N GLU A 120 15.79 23.96 -53.64
CA GLU A 120 14.69 23.02 -53.41
C GLU A 120 15.15 21.87 -52.50
N GLY A 121 14.34 21.55 -51.48
CA GLY A 121 14.65 20.52 -50.48
C GLY A 121 15.53 20.99 -49.31
N TYR A 122 15.81 22.30 -49.19
CA TYR A 122 16.54 22.90 -48.08
C TYR A 122 15.68 23.93 -47.37
N ASP A 123 15.71 23.96 -46.04
CA ASP A 123 15.15 25.07 -45.26
C ASP A 123 16.17 26.20 -45.28
N THR A 124 15.87 27.24 -46.04
CA THR A 124 16.78 28.36 -46.31
C THR A 124 16.27 29.60 -45.57
N MET A 125 17.17 30.34 -44.94
CA MET A 125 16.90 31.64 -44.33
C MET A 125 17.94 32.66 -44.77
N PHE A 126 17.48 33.86 -45.13
CA PHE A 126 18.34 35.00 -45.44
C PHE A 126 18.37 35.97 -44.26
N TYR A 127 19.54 36.45 -43.89
CA TYR A 127 19.73 37.42 -42.82
C TYR A 127 20.33 38.71 -43.37
N LYS A 128 19.62 39.82 -43.17
CA LYS A 128 20.07 41.17 -43.54
C LYS A 128 20.56 41.92 -42.31
N LYS A 129 21.77 42.50 -42.42
CA LYS A 129 22.30 43.48 -41.47
C LYS A 129 22.95 44.63 -42.22
N GLY A 130 22.32 45.80 -42.19
CA GLY A 130 22.65 46.93 -43.06
C GLY A 130 22.54 46.52 -44.53
N ILE A 131 23.60 46.72 -45.31
CA ILE A 131 23.67 46.29 -46.73
C ILE A 131 24.13 44.84 -46.92
N THR A 132 24.51 44.15 -45.83
CA THR A 132 25.12 42.82 -45.90
C THR A 132 24.06 41.74 -45.77
N TRP A 133 24.14 40.73 -46.64
CA TRP A 133 23.28 39.55 -46.62
C TRP A 133 24.07 38.30 -46.30
N LYS A 134 23.50 37.42 -45.48
CA LYS A 134 24.00 36.07 -45.21
C LYS A 134 22.89 35.05 -45.41
N LYS A 135 23.27 33.81 -45.73
CA LYS A 135 22.35 32.68 -45.87
C LYS A 135 22.67 31.62 -44.82
N SER A 136 21.63 31.06 -44.21
CA SER A 136 21.66 29.78 -43.52
C SER A 136 20.82 28.79 -44.34
N GLU A 137 21.33 27.58 -44.54
CA GLU A 137 20.60 26.52 -45.22
C GLU A 137 20.84 25.17 -44.53
N SER A 138 19.77 24.44 -44.27
CA SER A 138 19.83 23.07 -43.76
C SER A 138 19.01 22.17 -44.67
N LYS A 139 19.59 21.04 -45.09
CA LYS A 139 18.88 20.06 -45.93
C LYS A 139 17.69 19.54 -45.14
N MET A 140 16.47 19.73 -45.68
CA MET A 140 15.29 19.17 -45.04
C MET A 140 15.39 17.64 -45.13
N PRO A 141 15.04 16.90 -44.05
CA PRO A 141 14.88 15.46 -44.13
C PRO A 141 13.94 15.16 -45.29
N ASN A 142 14.36 14.28 -46.22
CA ASN A 142 13.66 13.99 -47.49
C ASN A 142 12.15 13.87 -47.25
N THR A 143 11.42 14.94 -47.58
CA THR A 143 10.00 15.03 -47.34
C THR A 143 9.32 14.52 -48.61
N ALA A 144 8.69 13.36 -48.51
CA ALA A 144 7.90 12.79 -49.60
C ALA A 144 6.82 13.79 -50.08
N ALA A 145 6.53 13.75 -51.38
CA ALA A 145 5.65 14.69 -52.07
C ALA A 145 4.28 14.82 -51.37
N LYS A 146 3.77 16.07 -51.29
CA LYS A 146 2.58 16.46 -50.51
C LYS A 146 1.23 16.17 -51.17
N ILE A 147 1.16 15.58 -52.36
CA ILE A 147 -0.11 15.43 -53.09
C ILE A 147 -0.46 13.95 -53.24
N PHE A 148 -1.45 13.53 -52.46
CA PHE A 148 -2.08 12.21 -52.54
C PHE A 148 -3.03 12.19 -53.74
N ASN A 149 -2.83 11.25 -54.67
CA ASN A 149 -3.75 10.98 -55.77
C ASN A 149 -4.64 9.79 -55.39
N THR A 150 -5.91 10.04 -55.12
CA THR A 150 -6.89 9.03 -54.69
C THR A 150 -7.21 7.98 -55.74
N ASN A 151 -6.80 8.19 -57.00
CA ASN A 151 -7.22 7.39 -58.15
C ASN A 151 -6.14 6.44 -58.68
N ASP A 152 -4.95 6.41 -58.05
CA ASP A 152 -3.84 5.54 -58.46
C ASP A 152 -3.42 4.65 -57.27
N ASN A 153 -3.85 3.39 -57.29
CA ASN A 153 -3.60 2.37 -56.28
C ASN A 153 -2.61 1.27 -56.75
N GLU A 154 -1.96 1.45 -57.90
CA GLU A 154 -1.09 0.43 -58.50
C GLU A 154 0.38 0.86 -58.57
N ASN A 155 0.69 2.16 -58.55
CA ASN A 155 2.08 2.65 -58.64
C ASN A 155 2.79 2.72 -57.26
N PRO A 156 3.86 1.93 -57.01
CA PRO A 156 4.54 1.90 -55.71
C PRO A 156 5.20 3.22 -55.30
N SER A 157 5.50 4.11 -56.26
CA SER A 157 6.16 5.40 -56.00
C SER A 157 5.24 6.42 -55.32
N THR A 158 3.91 6.30 -55.48
CA THR A 158 2.90 7.14 -54.80
C THR A 158 2.43 6.50 -53.50
N MET A 159 2.43 5.16 -53.40
CA MET A 159 2.06 4.42 -52.19
C MET A 159 3.13 4.42 -51.09
N LYS A 160 4.42 4.46 -51.45
CA LYS A 160 5.53 4.41 -50.49
C LYS A 160 5.52 5.60 -49.50
N ALA A 161 5.00 6.75 -49.92
CA ALA A 161 4.85 7.92 -49.05
C ALA A 161 3.73 7.78 -48.01
N ALA A 162 2.74 6.93 -48.25
CA ALA A 162 1.70 6.59 -47.27
C ALA A 162 2.16 5.46 -46.32
N ALA A 163 2.93 4.50 -46.84
CA ALA A 163 3.48 3.40 -46.05
C ALA A 163 4.55 3.85 -45.05
N ASP A 164 5.35 4.87 -45.39
CA ASP A 164 6.41 5.37 -44.52
C ASP A 164 5.91 6.42 -43.48
N ARG A 165 4.62 6.78 -43.47
CA ARG A 165 4.03 7.83 -42.61
C ARG A 165 3.06 7.36 -41.52
N TYR A 166 2.95 6.06 -41.30
CA TYR A 166 2.18 5.44 -40.22
C TYR A 166 2.99 4.21 -39.77
N ASP A 167 3.24 3.87 -38.51
CA ASP A 167 2.66 4.24 -37.23
C ASP A 167 3.41 3.35 -36.20
N PRO A 168 3.86 3.84 -35.03
CA PRO A 168 4.22 2.96 -33.92
C PRO A 168 3.12 1.93 -33.64
N ALA A 169 1.84 2.26 -33.91
CA ALA A 169 0.74 1.32 -33.83
C ALA A 169 0.77 0.23 -34.92
N ILE A 170 1.34 0.45 -36.12
CA ILE A 170 1.54 -0.59 -37.15
C ILE A 170 2.71 -1.51 -36.79
N THR A 171 3.75 -1.00 -36.14
CA THR A 171 4.84 -1.84 -35.61
C THR A 171 4.37 -2.64 -34.39
N ALA A 172 3.55 -2.03 -33.53
CA ALA A 172 2.86 -2.72 -32.44
C ALA A 172 1.83 -3.73 -32.97
N LEU A 173 1.06 -3.40 -34.02
CA LEU A 173 0.15 -4.32 -34.72
C LEU A 173 0.90 -5.42 -35.45
N GLY A 174 2.07 -5.13 -36.02
CA GLY A 174 2.94 -6.12 -36.67
C GLY A 174 3.49 -7.13 -35.67
N ASN A 175 3.91 -6.66 -34.49
CA ASN A 175 4.28 -7.52 -33.37
C ASN A 175 3.08 -8.22 -32.70
N PHE A 176 1.87 -7.68 -32.86
CA PHE A 176 0.60 -8.24 -32.37
C PHE A 176 0.01 -9.29 -33.33
N ALA A 177 0.25 -9.16 -34.64
CA ALA A 177 -0.39 -9.97 -35.68
C ALA A 177 0.57 -10.95 -36.38
N ILE A 178 1.89 -10.75 -36.32
CA ILE A 178 2.85 -11.56 -37.07
C ILE A 178 4.02 -11.94 -36.15
N ALA A 179 4.12 -13.22 -35.79
CA ALA A 179 5.34 -13.76 -35.20
C ALA A 179 6.48 -13.70 -36.23
N PRO A 180 7.74 -13.39 -35.84
CA PRO A 180 8.85 -13.37 -36.77
C PRO A 180 9.00 -14.72 -37.48
N GLY A 181 8.71 -14.76 -38.79
CA GLY A 181 8.95 -15.93 -39.64
C GLY A 181 7.74 -16.64 -40.29
N SER A 182 6.50 -16.13 -40.20
CA SER A 182 5.37 -16.73 -40.96
C SER A 182 4.64 -15.73 -41.87
N ASN A 183 4.61 -16.03 -43.17
CA ASN A 183 3.96 -15.21 -44.22
C ASN A 183 2.45 -15.45 -44.35
N THR A 184 1.78 -15.96 -43.32
CA THR A 184 0.33 -16.20 -43.33
C THR A 184 -0.32 -15.43 -42.20
N ILE A 185 -1.20 -14.48 -42.54
CA ILE A 185 -2.09 -13.81 -41.60
C ILE A 185 -2.96 -14.91 -40.98
N LYS A 186 -2.59 -15.41 -39.80
CA LYS A 186 -3.54 -16.18 -38.99
C LYS A 186 -4.61 -15.19 -38.58
N ASN A 187 -5.78 -15.28 -39.19
CA ASN A 187 -7.01 -14.78 -38.58
C ASN A 187 -7.02 -15.32 -37.15
N TYR A 188 -6.74 -14.46 -36.17
CA TYR A 188 -6.89 -14.79 -34.77
C TYR A 188 -8.40 -14.88 -34.48
N ALA A 189 -9.00 -15.99 -34.92
CA ALA A 189 -10.26 -16.52 -34.42
C ALA A 189 -10.05 -16.96 -32.96
N TRP A 190 -9.98 -16.00 -32.05
CA TRP A 190 -9.90 -16.22 -30.59
C TRP A 190 -11.12 -15.64 -29.88
N ALA A 191 -12.17 -15.29 -30.65
CA ALA A 191 -13.41 -14.78 -30.10
C ALA A 191 -14.23 -15.86 -29.36
N ASP A 192 -13.99 -17.15 -29.65
CA ASP A 192 -14.80 -18.28 -29.15
C ASP A 192 -14.00 -19.49 -28.63
N SER A 193 -12.67 -19.54 -28.75
CA SER A 193 -11.89 -20.65 -28.18
C SER A 193 -11.56 -20.37 -26.72
N GLU A 194 -12.16 -21.14 -25.81
CA GLU A 194 -11.86 -21.17 -24.37
C GLU A 194 -10.42 -21.64 -24.03
N GLN A 195 -9.48 -21.60 -24.98
CA GLN A 195 -8.11 -22.02 -24.74
C GLN A 195 -7.31 -20.89 -24.09
N ILE A 196 -7.27 -20.99 -22.77
CA ILE A 196 -6.39 -20.25 -21.89
C ILE A 196 -4.94 -20.66 -22.16
N LEU A 197 -4.22 -19.90 -22.99
CA LEU A 197 -2.76 -20.08 -23.08
C LEU A 197 -2.10 -19.29 -21.93
N PHE A 198 -1.96 -19.95 -20.77
CA PHE A 198 -0.96 -19.58 -19.78
C PHE A 198 0.42 -19.87 -20.40
N GLY A 199 1.03 -18.86 -21.04
CA GLY A 199 2.47 -18.85 -21.29
C GLY A 199 3.23 -18.58 -19.99
N ILE A 200 2.98 -19.39 -18.95
CA ILE A 200 3.55 -19.26 -17.62
C ILE A 200 4.46 -20.47 -17.45
N ALA A 201 5.77 -20.24 -17.46
CA ALA A 201 6.65 -21.16 -16.77
C ALA A 201 6.11 -21.27 -15.33
N PRO A 202 5.84 -22.48 -14.80
CA PRO A 202 4.93 -22.76 -13.67
C PRO A 202 5.33 -22.19 -12.29
N GLN A 203 6.15 -21.14 -12.25
CA GLN A 203 6.63 -20.46 -11.04
C GLN A 203 6.32 -18.94 -11.03
N SER A 204 5.60 -18.39 -12.00
CA SER A 204 5.47 -16.92 -12.17
C SER A 204 4.14 -16.35 -11.68
N GLY A 205 4.23 -15.55 -10.60
CA GLY A 205 3.39 -14.40 -10.21
C GLY A 205 1.86 -14.55 -10.28
N LEU A 206 1.24 -15.01 -9.19
CA LEU A 206 -0.21 -14.92 -9.00
C LEU A 206 -0.62 -13.46 -8.74
N LEU A 207 -1.73 -13.02 -9.34
CA LEU A 207 -2.45 -11.83 -8.85
C LEU A 207 -2.79 -12.03 -7.37
N LYS A 208 -2.48 -11.05 -6.53
CA LYS A 208 -2.91 -11.03 -5.13
C LYS A 208 -4.43 -10.87 -5.05
N SER A 209 -5.02 -11.19 -3.90
CA SER A 209 -6.45 -11.05 -3.63
C SER A 209 -6.99 -9.63 -3.90
N ASN A 210 -6.15 -8.60 -3.85
CA ASN A 210 -6.49 -7.22 -4.16
C ASN A 210 -6.18 -6.80 -5.62
N ASN A 211 -6.06 -7.77 -6.54
CA ASN A 211 -5.66 -7.58 -7.94
C ASN A 211 -4.31 -6.84 -8.13
N THR A 212 -3.43 -6.84 -7.12
CA THR A 212 -2.06 -6.32 -7.24
C THR A 212 -1.09 -7.44 -7.63
N ILE A 213 0.05 -7.06 -8.22
CA ILE A 213 1.08 -8.00 -8.65
C ILE A 213 2.21 -8.04 -7.61
N GLU A 214 2.71 -9.24 -7.30
CA GLU A 214 3.91 -9.41 -6.49
C GLU A 214 5.17 -9.04 -7.29
N SER A 215 6.04 -8.20 -6.73
CA SER A 215 7.28 -7.79 -7.40
C SER A 215 8.21 -9.00 -7.54
N TYR A 216 8.61 -9.33 -8.77
CA TYR A 216 9.53 -10.44 -9.04
C TYR A 216 10.97 -9.93 -9.24
N SER A 217 11.95 -10.75 -8.87
CA SER A 217 13.38 -10.42 -9.00
C SER A 217 13.99 -10.83 -10.36
N SER A 218 13.22 -11.42 -11.27
CA SER A 218 13.73 -11.99 -12.52
C SER A 218 13.46 -11.09 -13.75
N PRO A 219 14.49 -10.65 -14.49
CA PRO A 219 14.43 -9.56 -15.48
C PRO A 219 13.45 -9.70 -16.66
N ASP A 220 12.97 -10.91 -16.98
CA ASP A 220 12.34 -11.21 -18.28
C ASP A 220 10.86 -11.62 -18.25
N TYR A 221 10.15 -11.51 -17.13
CA TYR A 221 8.76 -11.97 -17.04
C TYR A 221 7.75 -10.82 -17.10
N GLY A 222 7.13 -10.62 -18.27
CA GLY A 222 5.92 -9.82 -18.43
C GLY A 222 4.67 -10.67 -18.19
N PHE A 223 3.74 -10.18 -17.36
CA PHE A 223 2.45 -10.85 -17.15
C PHE A 223 1.51 -10.59 -18.34
N LYS A 224 0.78 -11.61 -18.81
CA LYS A 224 -0.17 -11.44 -19.92
C LYS A 224 -1.51 -12.07 -19.55
N ILE A 225 -2.52 -11.26 -19.23
CA ILE A 225 -3.86 -11.74 -18.92
C ILE A 225 -4.74 -11.67 -20.18
N TRP A 226 -4.67 -12.69 -21.03
CA TRP A 226 -5.56 -12.78 -22.20
C TRP A 226 -6.90 -13.41 -21.80
N LEU A 227 -7.68 -12.72 -20.97
CA LEU A 227 -8.96 -13.21 -20.51
C LEU A 227 -10.07 -12.19 -20.75
N ASN A 228 -11.15 -12.64 -21.40
CA ASN A 228 -12.37 -11.88 -21.56
C ASN A 228 -13.15 -11.84 -20.24
N ILE A 229 -12.71 -11.01 -19.30
CA ILE A 229 -13.34 -10.82 -17.99
C ILE A 229 -14.73 -10.21 -18.20
N PRO A 230 -15.83 -10.87 -17.82
CA PRO A 230 -17.17 -10.32 -17.99
C PRO A 230 -17.33 -9.04 -17.18
N VAL A 231 -17.88 -7.98 -17.79
CA VAL A 231 -18.03 -6.67 -17.12
C VAL A 231 -19.47 -6.19 -16.99
N VAL A 232 -20.45 -7.01 -17.36
CA VAL A 232 -21.88 -6.65 -17.41
C VAL A 232 -22.49 -6.17 -16.08
N THR A 233 -21.83 -6.40 -14.94
CA THR A 233 -22.26 -5.95 -13.61
C THR A 233 -21.53 -4.71 -13.10
N PHE A 234 -20.60 -4.16 -13.88
CA PHE A 234 -19.74 -3.06 -13.47
C PHE A 234 -19.98 -1.83 -14.35
N ASP A 235 -19.78 -0.65 -13.76
CA ASP A 235 -19.87 0.62 -14.47
C ASP A 235 -18.48 1.14 -14.82
N PHE A 236 -17.50 0.96 -13.93
CA PHE A 236 -16.14 1.42 -14.16
C PHE A 236 -15.09 0.35 -13.88
N LEU A 237 -13.99 0.44 -14.61
CA LEU A 237 -12.71 -0.22 -14.31
C LEU A 237 -11.68 0.87 -14.03
N THR A 238 -11.08 0.82 -12.85
CA THR A 238 -9.97 1.69 -12.49
C THR A 238 -8.66 0.90 -12.53
N LEU A 239 -7.67 1.47 -13.21
CA LEU A 239 -6.31 0.97 -13.34
C LEU A 239 -5.38 1.98 -12.66
N ASN A 240 -4.84 1.63 -11.50
CA ASN A 240 -3.93 2.52 -10.76
C ASN A 240 -2.50 2.01 -10.85
N PHE A 241 -1.57 2.93 -11.05
CA PHE A 241 -0.15 2.61 -11.15
C PHE A 241 0.60 3.29 -10.01
N THR A 242 1.03 2.51 -9.01
CA THR A 242 1.76 3.06 -7.87
C THR A 242 3.26 3.03 -8.14
N ARG A 243 3.92 4.19 -8.11
CA ARG A 243 5.38 4.29 -8.23
C ARG A 243 6.07 3.91 -6.91
N ILE A 244 7.18 3.18 -6.98
CA ILE A 244 7.93 2.57 -5.86
C ILE A 244 9.37 3.14 -5.81
N GLY A 245 9.76 3.97 -6.79
CA GLY A 245 11.00 4.77 -6.81
C GLY A 245 12.06 4.28 -7.80
N GLY A 246 12.63 5.18 -8.62
CA GLY A 246 13.66 4.94 -9.65
C GLY A 246 13.26 5.54 -11.02
N SER A 247 14.22 5.74 -11.94
CA SER A 247 13.93 6.24 -13.30
C SER A 247 13.37 5.12 -14.17
N VAL A 248 12.18 5.30 -14.72
CA VAL A 248 11.60 4.39 -15.72
C VAL A 248 12.31 4.66 -17.04
N SER A 249 13.11 3.70 -17.53
CA SER A 249 13.83 3.81 -18.81
C SER A 249 13.14 3.04 -19.94
N ASN A 250 11.98 2.45 -19.70
CA ASN A 250 11.16 1.80 -20.73
C ASN A 250 9.66 1.98 -20.43
N PRO A 251 8.82 2.16 -21.45
CA PRO A 251 7.38 2.26 -21.27
C PRO A 251 6.80 0.89 -20.86
N SER A 252 6.09 0.85 -19.73
CA SER A 252 5.20 -0.27 -19.42
C SER A 252 3.94 -0.13 -20.29
N TYR A 253 3.59 -1.17 -21.04
CA TYR A 253 2.44 -1.12 -21.95
C TYR A 253 1.21 -1.71 -21.27
N VAL A 254 0.13 -0.94 -21.22
CA VAL A 254 -1.20 -1.46 -20.87
C VAL A 254 -2.14 -1.34 -22.06
N ASN A 255 -2.70 -2.48 -22.47
CA ASN A 255 -3.79 -2.51 -23.44
C ASN A 255 -5.06 -3.00 -22.74
N LEU A 256 -6.13 -2.21 -22.86
CA LEU A 256 -7.48 -2.63 -22.50
C LEU A 256 -8.30 -2.76 -23.77
N ILE A 257 -8.85 -3.95 -24.00
CA ILE A 257 -9.72 -4.24 -25.14
C ILE A 257 -11.11 -4.61 -24.61
N GLY A 258 -12.13 -3.84 -24.99
CA GLY A 258 -13.51 -4.12 -24.65
C GLY A 258 -14.21 -4.88 -25.77
N LYS A 259 -14.92 -5.96 -25.43
CA LYS A 259 -15.85 -6.65 -26.35
C LYS A 259 -17.26 -6.14 -26.10
N LYS A 260 -17.92 -5.60 -27.12
CA LYS A 260 -19.32 -5.16 -27.05
C LYS A 260 -20.28 -6.36 -27.08
N PRO A 261 -21.56 -6.19 -26.66
CA PRO A 261 -22.57 -7.26 -26.74
C PRO A 261 -22.77 -7.84 -28.15
N ASN A 262 -22.55 -7.04 -29.19
CA ASN A 262 -22.63 -7.48 -30.60
C ASN A 262 -21.37 -8.21 -31.10
N GLY A 263 -20.37 -8.43 -30.24
CA GLY A 263 -19.11 -9.12 -30.55
C GLY A 263 -18.00 -8.22 -31.11
N SER A 264 -18.27 -6.94 -31.42
CA SER A 264 -17.23 -6.01 -31.87
C SER A 264 -16.23 -5.67 -30.75
N LEU A 265 -14.99 -5.34 -31.14
CA LEU A 265 -13.90 -5.03 -30.21
C LEU A 265 -13.53 -3.55 -30.30
N ASP A 266 -13.34 -2.91 -29.14
CA ASP A 266 -12.81 -1.55 -29.02
C ASP A 266 -11.51 -1.55 -28.23
N PHE A 267 -10.55 -0.72 -28.65
CA PHE A 267 -9.41 -0.35 -27.80
C PHE A 267 -9.84 0.74 -26.83
N ILE A 268 -9.92 0.37 -25.57
CA ILE A 268 -10.30 1.26 -24.47
C ILE A 268 -9.11 2.10 -24.02
N VAL A 269 -7.95 1.46 -23.82
CA VAL A 269 -6.68 2.12 -23.49
C VAL A 269 -5.65 1.69 -24.53
N LYS A 270 -5.02 2.69 -25.17
CA LYS A 270 -4.07 2.53 -26.26
C LYS A 270 -2.62 2.33 -25.73
N PRO A 271 -1.76 1.63 -26.49
CA PRO A 271 -0.42 1.24 -26.06
C PRO A 271 0.56 2.40 -25.82
N ASP A 272 0.36 3.58 -26.40
CA ASP A 272 1.40 4.64 -26.39
C ASP A 272 1.37 5.58 -25.18
N HIS A 273 0.69 5.21 -24.09
CA HIS A 273 0.72 6.01 -22.87
C HIS A 273 1.98 5.72 -22.05
N ASP A 274 2.96 6.62 -22.15
CA ASP A 274 4.18 6.58 -21.36
C ASP A 274 3.90 6.93 -19.88
N PRO A 275 3.99 5.97 -18.94
CA PRO A 275 3.80 6.25 -17.52
C PRO A 275 4.88 7.19 -16.96
N ALA A 276 6.03 7.34 -17.62
CA ALA A 276 7.12 8.22 -17.19
C ALA A 276 6.72 9.72 -17.21
N THR A 277 5.69 10.08 -17.96
CA THR A 277 5.15 11.45 -18.00
C THR A 277 4.25 11.80 -16.80
N GLY A 278 3.98 10.86 -15.88
CA GLY A 278 3.12 11.06 -14.72
C GLY A 278 1.61 11.06 -15.04
N GLN A 279 1.21 10.78 -16.29
CA GLN A 279 -0.19 10.87 -16.71
C GLN A 279 -1.05 9.64 -16.36
N LEU A 280 -0.45 8.52 -15.95
CA LEU A 280 -1.17 7.26 -15.75
C LEU A 280 -1.51 6.92 -14.29
N GLU A 281 -1.29 7.80 -13.31
CA GLU A 281 -1.41 7.39 -11.89
C GLU A 281 -2.76 6.75 -11.55
N ASN A 282 -3.87 7.16 -12.20
CA ASN A 282 -5.17 6.49 -12.12
C ASN A 282 -5.96 6.64 -13.44
N VAL A 283 -6.19 5.55 -14.19
CA VAL A 283 -7.08 5.56 -15.37
C VAL A 283 -8.41 4.92 -14.98
N SER A 284 -9.49 5.69 -15.03
CA SER A 284 -10.84 5.18 -14.87
C SER A 284 -11.53 5.07 -16.24
N VAL A 285 -12.09 3.91 -16.52
CA VAL A 285 -12.75 3.57 -17.77
C VAL A 285 -14.20 3.24 -17.49
N ASP A 286 -15.13 3.83 -18.25
CA ASP A 286 -16.53 3.36 -18.32
C ASP A 286 -16.59 2.04 -19.09
N VAL A 287 -17.11 1.01 -18.43
CA VAL A 287 -17.20 -0.35 -18.97
C VAL A 287 -18.63 -0.79 -19.30
N THR A 288 -19.62 0.09 -19.13
CA THR A 288 -21.05 -0.24 -19.25
C THR A 288 -21.47 -0.68 -20.66
N GLY A 289 -20.72 -0.26 -21.69
CA GLY A 289 -20.94 -0.61 -23.10
C GLY A 289 -20.38 -1.97 -23.52
N TYR A 290 -19.71 -2.69 -22.63
CA TYR A 290 -18.97 -3.91 -22.94
C TYR A 290 -19.58 -5.13 -22.23
N SER A 291 -19.52 -6.28 -22.89
CA SER A 291 -19.85 -7.58 -22.30
C SER A 291 -18.66 -8.17 -21.55
N SER A 292 -17.44 -7.92 -22.02
CA SER A 292 -16.20 -8.34 -21.37
C SER A 292 -15.02 -7.42 -21.70
N ILE A 293 -13.99 -7.42 -20.86
CA ILE A 293 -12.73 -6.72 -21.10
C ILE A 293 -11.57 -7.71 -21.04
N SER A 294 -10.65 -7.60 -22.00
CA SER A 294 -9.33 -8.25 -22.01
C SER A 294 -8.25 -7.25 -21.62
N ILE A 295 -7.30 -7.70 -20.78
CA ILE A 295 -6.31 -6.82 -20.13
C ILE A 295 -4.90 -7.34 -20.38
N MET A 296 -4.09 -6.64 -21.15
CA MET A 296 -2.67 -6.94 -21.27
C MET A 296 -1.85 -5.96 -20.43
N LEU A 297 -1.22 -6.44 -19.35
CA LEU A 297 -0.33 -5.64 -18.49
C LEU A 297 1.13 -6.07 -18.66
N THR A 298 1.88 -5.43 -19.55
CA THR A 298 3.31 -5.75 -19.70
C THR A 298 4.14 -4.79 -18.85
N ALA A 299 4.58 -5.24 -17.68
CA ALA A 299 5.64 -4.58 -16.90
C ALA A 299 6.97 -5.28 -17.21
N LYS A 300 8.01 -4.52 -17.58
CA LYS A 300 9.38 -5.05 -17.63
C LYS A 300 10.00 -4.89 -16.24
N ASN A 301 10.81 -5.86 -15.83
CA ASN A 301 11.19 -6.06 -14.44
C ASN A 301 12.12 -4.97 -13.84
N THR A 302 12.47 -3.94 -14.61
CA THR A 302 13.17 -2.75 -14.12
C THR A 302 12.22 -1.68 -13.59
N ASP A 303 10.91 -1.87 -13.77
CA ASP A 303 9.95 -0.80 -13.58
C ASP A 303 9.48 -0.71 -12.14
N THR A 304 9.49 0.52 -11.67
CA THR A 304 9.22 0.91 -10.29
C THR A 304 7.73 1.12 -10.11
N VAL A 305 6.88 0.38 -10.82
CA VAL A 305 5.45 0.63 -10.93
C VAL A 305 4.66 -0.63 -10.59
N LYS A 306 3.75 -0.55 -9.61
CA LYS A 306 2.78 -1.59 -9.25
C LYS A 306 1.42 -1.25 -9.86
N PRO A 307 0.99 -1.93 -10.94
CA PRO A 307 -0.38 -1.79 -11.41
C PRO A 307 -1.34 -2.49 -10.43
N SER A 308 -2.53 -1.92 -10.30
CA SER A 308 -3.67 -2.49 -9.57
C SER A 308 -4.95 -2.27 -10.39
N LEU A 309 -5.85 -3.24 -10.34
CA LEU A 309 -7.13 -3.22 -11.06
C LEU A 309 -8.29 -3.24 -10.06
N THR A 310 -9.25 -2.33 -10.20
CA THR A 310 -10.44 -2.30 -9.36
C THR A 310 -11.68 -2.09 -10.21
N PHE A 311 -12.62 -3.03 -10.15
CA PHE A 311 -13.94 -2.84 -10.75
C PHE A 311 -14.87 -2.10 -9.79
N ILE A 312 -15.74 -1.26 -10.33
CA ILE A 312 -16.72 -0.47 -9.59
C ILE A 312 -18.12 -0.81 -10.09
N LYS A 313 -19.01 -1.21 -9.17
CA LYS A 313 -20.41 -1.54 -9.47
C LYS A 313 -21.28 -0.31 -9.65
N LYS A 314 -22.50 -0.52 -10.19
CA LYS A 314 -23.57 0.49 -10.33
C LYS A 314 -23.92 1.29 -9.08
N ASN A 315 -23.72 0.69 -7.92
CA ASN A 315 -23.97 1.31 -6.62
C ASN A 315 -22.72 1.97 -6.01
N GLY A 316 -21.62 2.08 -6.75
CA GLY A 316 -20.34 2.59 -6.28
C GLY A 316 -19.52 1.60 -5.45
N ALA A 317 -19.99 0.36 -5.24
CA ALA A 317 -19.23 -0.64 -4.49
C ALA A 317 -17.98 -1.08 -5.27
N LEU A 318 -16.83 -1.06 -4.60
CA LEU A 318 -15.55 -1.52 -5.13
C LEU A 318 -15.46 -3.05 -5.04
N GLU A 319 -15.00 -3.70 -6.11
CA GLU A 319 -14.71 -5.14 -6.13
C GLU A 319 -13.22 -5.33 -6.45
N PHE A 320 -12.43 -5.51 -5.38
CA PHE A 320 -10.96 -5.54 -5.42
C PHE A 320 -10.37 -6.85 -5.92
N ASP A 321 -11.18 -7.90 -6.14
CA ASP A 321 -10.71 -9.25 -6.49
C ASP A 321 -11.38 -9.83 -7.75
N ALA A 322 -12.32 -9.12 -8.38
CA ALA A 322 -13.12 -9.65 -9.49
C ALA A 322 -12.27 -10.22 -10.65
N VAL A 323 -11.12 -9.59 -10.95
CA VAL A 323 -10.16 -10.09 -11.95
C VAL A 323 -9.57 -11.43 -11.52
N LYS A 324 -9.04 -11.49 -10.29
CA LYS A 324 -8.45 -12.72 -9.73
C LYS A 324 -9.48 -13.84 -9.65
N LYS A 325 -10.69 -13.56 -9.17
CA LYS A 325 -11.78 -14.54 -9.06
C LYS A 325 -12.16 -15.14 -10.41
N TYR A 326 -12.23 -14.31 -11.46
CA TYR A 326 -12.48 -14.79 -12.81
C TYR A 326 -11.32 -15.67 -13.31
N ILE A 327 -10.07 -15.26 -13.12
CA ILE A 327 -8.89 -16.05 -13.48
C ILE A 327 -8.90 -17.41 -12.79
N ASP A 328 -9.04 -17.42 -11.46
CA ASP A 328 -9.05 -18.64 -10.65
C ASP A 328 -10.16 -19.60 -11.08
N SER A 329 -11.34 -19.08 -11.44
CA SER A 329 -12.47 -19.89 -11.93
C SER A 329 -12.20 -20.56 -13.29
N LYS A 330 -11.26 -20.03 -14.06
CA LYS A 330 -10.90 -20.51 -15.40
C LYS A 330 -9.65 -21.39 -15.38
N THR A 331 -8.74 -21.22 -14.42
CA THR A 331 -7.50 -21.99 -14.29
C THR A 331 -7.62 -23.31 -13.52
N ALA A 332 -8.83 -23.89 -13.46
CA ALA A 332 -9.19 -25.04 -12.62
C ALA A 332 -8.42 -26.37 -12.88
N THR A 333 -7.32 -26.37 -13.62
CA THR A 333 -6.51 -27.56 -13.93
C THR A 333 -5.13 -27.61 -13.27
N SER A 334 -4.73 -26.60 -12.48
CA SER A 334 -3.54 -26.71 -11.62
C SER A 334 -3.85 -26.32 -10.18
N SER A 335 -3.99 -27.35 -9.34
CA SER A 335 -4.39 -27.26 -7.94
C SER A 335 -3.29 -26.65 -7.06
N HIS A 336 -3.08 -25.34 -7.17
CA HIS A 336 -2.55 -24.59 -6.04
C HIS A 336 -3.73 -24.28 -5.12
N THR A 337 -4.06 -25.24 -4.25
CA THR A 337 -4.89 -24.94 -3.08
C THR A 337 -4.15 -23.87 -2.29
N ALA A 338 -4.65 -22.64 -2.32
CA ALA A 338 -4.11 -21.57 -1.50
C ALA A 338 -4.00 -22.06 -0.06
N ASN A 339 -2.93 -21.71 0.65
CA ASN A 339 -2.72 -22.11 2.05
C ASN A 339 -3.74 -21.48 3.03
N TYR A 340 -4.75 -20.78 2.50
CA TYR A 340 -5.85 -20.19 3.23
C TYR A 340 -7.19 -20.42 2.51
N ILE A 341 -8.29 -20.36 3.25
CA ILE A 341 -9.66 -20.30 2.79
C ILE A 341 -10.10 -18.83 2.85
N ASP A 342 -10.46 -18.25 1.70
CA ASP A 342 -11.04 -16.92 1.64
C ASP A 342 -12.52 -16.98 2.07
N LEU A 343 -12.89 -16.25 3.11
CA LEU A 343 -14.24 -16.32 3.69
C LEU A 343 -15.34 -15.88 2.71
N ILE A 344 -15.08 -14.93 1.82
CA ILE A 344 -16.07 -14.46 0.84
C ILE A 344 -16.27 -15.53 -0.23
N ASP A 345 -15.19 -16.14 -0.73
CA ASP A 345 -15.30 -17.23 -1.69
C ASP A 345 -15.86 -18.51 -1.07
N TYR A 346 -15.69 -18.68 0.24
CA TYR A 346 -16.33 -19.75 1.02
C TYR A 346 -17.84 -19.56 1.19
N GLY A 347 -18.35 -18.34 0.97
CA GLY A 347 -19.77 -18.03 0.96
C GLY A 347 -20.25 -17.08 2.06
N CYS A 348 -19.36 -16.53 2.89
CA CYS A 348 -19.71 -15.40 3.75
C CYS A 348 -20.03 -14.16 2.88
N LYS A 349 -20.94 -13.31 3.36
CA LYS A 349 -21.29 -12.05 2.70
C LYS A 349 -20.34 -10.91 3.07
N GLY A 350 -19.93 -10.82 4.33
CA GLY A 350 -18.99 -9.78 4.77
C GLY A 350 -19.51 -8.35 4.57
N ASP A 351 -20.83 -8.16 4.60
CA ASP A 351 -21.52 -6.87 4.38
C ASP A 351 -21.86 -6.13 5.69
N GLY A 352 -21.55 -6.72 6.85
CA GLY A 352 -21.85 -6.20 8.18
C GLY A 352 -23.32 -6.29 8.59
N VAL A 353 -24.18 -6.86 7.75
CA VAL A 353 -25.63 -6.91 7.95
C VAL A 353 -26.14 -8.35 7.98
N THR A 354 -25.74 -9.14 6.98
CA THR A 354 -26.05 -10.57 6.86
C THR A 354 -25.32 -11.35 7.95
N ASP A 355 -26.02 -12.30 8.58
CA ASP A 355 -25.43 -13.18 9.57
C ASP A 355 -24.54 -14.24 8.89
N ASP A 356 -23.23 -14.09 9.04
CA ASP A 356 -22.20 -14.98 8.50
C ASP A 356 -21.86 -16.16 9.42
N THR A 357 -22.51 -16.30 10.58
CA THR A 357 -22.17 -17.28 11.63
C THR A 357 -22.01 -18.70 11.07
N LEU A 358 -23.00 -19.17 10.30
CA LEU A 358 -23.02 -20.54 9.82
C LEU A 358 -21.84 -20.81 8.88
N LYS A 359 -21.67 -19.96 7.86
CA LYS A 359 -20.61 -20.13 6.85
C LYS A 359 -19.21 -19.94 7.42
N PHE A 360 -19.04 -19.02 8.36
CA PHE A 360 -17.75 -18.85 9.02
C PHE A 360 -17.41 -20.07 9.89
N ASN A 361 -18.37 -20.61 10.66
CA ASN A 361 -18.13 -21.83 11.43
C ASN A 361 -17.83 -23.06 10.55
N GLU A 362 -18.51 -23.21 9.41
CA GLU A 362 -18.16 -24.22 8.41
C GLU A 362 -16.71 -24.06 7.93
N ALA A 363 -16.28 -22.82 7.65
CA ALA A 363 -14.91 -22.51 7.24
C ALA A 363 -13.88 -22.87 8.34
N ILE A 364 -14.19 -22.64 9.62
CA ILE A 364 -13.32 -23.02 10.75
C ILE A 364 -13.11 -24.54 10.78
N VAL A 365 -14.17 -25.32 10.59
CA VAL A 365 -14.07 -26.79 10.56
C VAL A 365 -13.19 -27.24 9.39
N GLU A 366 -13.36 -26.64 8.21
CA GLU A 366 -12.54 -26.95 7.04
C GLU A 366 -11.07 -26.52 7.20
N ALA A 367 -10.81 -25.35 7.78
CA ALA A 367 -9.46 -24.89 8.07
C ALA A 367 -8.72 -25.89 8.99
N LEU A 368 -9.41 -26.37 10.03
CA LEU A 368 -8.86 -27.37 10.94
C LEU A 368 -8.68 -28.74 10.29
N SER A 369 -9.52 -29.14 9.34
CA SER A 369 -9.38 -30.43 8.65
C SER A 369 -8.27 -30.40 7.59
N SER A 370 -8.13 -29.28 6.88
CA SER A 370 -7.19 -29.09 5.77
C SER A 370 -5.83 -28.53 6.20
N GLY A 371 -5.71 -27.99 7.42
CA GLY A 371 -4.51 -27.30 7.90
C GLY A 371 -4.29 -25.92 7.28
N ARG A 372 -5.31 -25.36 6.63
CA ARG A 372 -5.28 -24.03 5.98
C ARG A 372 -5.66 -22.94 6.98
N ALA A 373 -5.21 -21.71 6.72
CA ALA A 373 -5.65 -20.53 7.45
C ALA A 373 -7.01 -20.02 6.95
N LEU A 374 -7.66 -19.13 7.69
CA LEU A 374 -8.82 -18.35 7.25
C LEU A 374 -8.39 -16.93 6.94
N TYR A 375 -8.78 -16.46 5.76
CA TYR A 375 -8.47 -15.13 5.28
C TYR A 375 -9.77 -14.33 5.13
N GLY A 376 -9.82 -13.18 5.80
CA GLY A 376 -10.88 -12.20 5.63
C GLY A 376 -10.38 -10.99 4.86
N ARG A 377 -11.05 -10.68 3.75
CA ARG A 377 -10.89 -9.41 3.05
C ARG A 377 -11.30 -8.24 3.94
N SER A 378 -11.03 -7.01 3.48
CA SER A 378 -11.50 -5.75 4.09
C SER A 378 -13.02 -5.61 4.08
N ASN A 379 -13.68 -6.47 4.84
CA ASN A 379 -15.11 -6.71 4.93
C ASN A 379 -15.52 -6.82 6.40
N THR A 380 -16.82 -6.69 6.65
CA THR A 380 -17.38 -6.79 8.00
C THR A 380 -18.25 -8.04 8.10
N PHE A 381 -17.84 -9.01 8.91
CA PHE A 381 -18.54 -10.27 9.11
C PHE A 381 -19.37 -10.17 10.39
N LYS A 382 -20.70 -10.14 10.26
CA LYS A 382 -21.60 -10.13 11.42
C LYS A 382 -21.85 -11.57 11.87
N VAL A 383 -21.54 -11.87 13.12
CA VAL A 383 -21.60 -13.24 13.66
C VAL A 383 -22.16 -13.24 15.08
N SER A 384 -22.87 -14.29 15.48
CA SER A 384 -23.29 -14.46 16.87
C SER A 384 -22.11 -14.96 17.72
N THR A 385 -21.66 -16.19 17.45
CA THR A 385 -20.47 -16.81 18.04
C THR A 385 -19.78 -17.70 17.01
N LEU A 386 -18.47 -17.54 16.91
CA LEU A 386 -17.57 -18.41 16.16
C LEU A 386 -17.03 -19.49 17.11
N ASN A 387 -17.47 -20.72 16.88
CA ASN A 387 -17.12 -21.88 17.70
C ASN A 387 -15.91 -22.58 17.10
N VAL A 388 -14.80 -22.59 17.83
CA VAL A 388 -13.66 -23.44 17.51
C VAL A 388 -13.92 -24.81 18.15
N PRO A 389 -14.15 -25.87 17.35
CA PRO A 389 -14.55 -27.17 17.87
C PRO A 389 -13.45 -27.85 18.67
N ALA A 390 -13.84 -28.79 19.53
CA ALA A 390 -12.91 -29.67 20.23
C ALA A 390 -12.12 -30.55 19.23
N VAL A 391 -10.79 -30.62 19.39
CA VAL A 391 -9.91 -31.49 18.60
C VAL A 391 -9.06 -32.36 19.52
N ASN A 392 -8.80 -33.59 19.07
CA ASN A 392 -8.01 -34.59 19.83
C ASN A 392 -6.51 -34.57 19.49
N THR A 393 -6.11 -33.81 18.46
CA THR A 393 -4.73 -33.65 18.03
C THR A 393 -4.39 -32.17 17.96
N TRP A 394 -3.12 -31.84 18.17
CA TRP A 394 -2.66 -30.46 18.10
C TRP A 394 -2.85 -29.88 16.71
N LYS A 395 -3.71 -28.86 16.61
CA LYS A 395 -4.01 -28.13 15.37
C LYS A 395 -3.82 -26.64 15.56
N LYS A 396 -3.51 -25.97 14.45
CA LYS A 396 -3.47 -24.51 14.37
C LYS A 396 -4.74 -24.02 13.65
N LEU A 397 -5.45 -23.07 14.27
CA LEU A 397 -6.43 -22.24 13.58
C LEU A 397 -5.85 -20.84 13.46
N GLU A 398 -5.61 -20.39 12.24
CA GLU A 398 -5.13 -19.03 11.96
C GLU A 398 -6.21 -18.25 11.24
N ILE A 399 -6.58 -17.08 11.77
CA ILE A 399 -7.53 -16.14 11.16
C ILE A 399 -6.80 -14.82 10.96
N PHE A 400 -6.77 -14.32 9.72
CA PHE A 400 -6.06 -13.09 9.40
C PHE A 400 -6.78 -12.20 8.38
N GLY A 401 -6.60 -10.89 8.55
CA GLY A 401 -7.09 -9.86 7.64
C GLY A 401 -6.02 -9.20 6.77
N ASP A 402 -6.47 -8.38 5.82
CA ASP A 402 -5.64 -7.67 4.84
C ASP A 402 -4.60 -6.72 5.45
N PHE A 403 -4.95 -6.03 6.53
CA PHE A 403 -4.11 -4.99 7.09
C PHE A 403 -4.34 -4.80 8.58
N MET A 404 -3.29 -4.28 9.23
CA MET A 404 -3.32 -3.90 10.63
C MET A 404 -4.47 -2.88 10.88
N PRO A 405 -5.35 -3.13 11.86
CA PRO A 405 -6.33 -2.16 12.31
C PRO A 405 -5.68 -0.86 12.79
N ILE A 406 -6.40 0.25 12.70
CA ILE A 406 -5.91 1.54 13.22
C ILE A 406 -6.28 1.61 14.71
N PRO A 407 -5.30 1.46 15.64
CA PRO A 407 -5.59 1.61 17.06
C PRO A 407 -6.04 3.04 17.32
N THR A 408 -7.33 3.20 17.64
CA THR A 408 -7.96 4.52 17.81
C THR A 408 -8.50 4.67 19.21
N TYR A 409 -7.84 5.48 20.01
CA TYR A 409 -8.20 5.78 21.40
C TYR A 409 -7.84 7.22 21.73
N GLY A 410 -8.41 7.74 22.82
CA GLY A 410 -8.02 9.04 23.34
C GLY A 410 -8.65 9.36 24.68
N THR A 411 -8.43 10.60 25.10
CA THR A 411 -8.83 11.08 26.43
C THR A 411 -9.90 12.16 26.42
N ILE A 412 -10.36 12.63 25.26
CA ILE A 412 -11.40 13.66 25.17
C ILE A 412 -12.31 13.37 23.98
N GLY A 413 -13.59 13.72 24.15
CA GLY A 413 -14.54 13.88 23.06
C GLY A 413 -15.18 12.59 22.57
N ASN A 414 -15.75 12.69 21.38
CA ASN A 414 -16.33 11.59 20.64
C ASN A 414 -15.65 11.54 19.27
N ILE A 415 -15.51 10.35 18.70
CA ILE A 415 -15.14 10.18 17.30
C ILE A 415 -16.42 9.77 16.58
N PRO A 416 -17.10 10.71 15.89
CA PRO A 416 -18.19 10.36 14.99
C PRO A 416 -17.72 9.27 14.03
N ASP A 417 -18.60 8.31 13.75
CA ASP A 417 -18.30 7.22 12.82
C ASP A 417 -17.09 6.36 13.20
N TYR A 418 -16.84 6.18 14.50
CA TYR A 418 -15.79 5.29 15.01
C TYR A 418 -15.78 3.90 14.33
N ALA A 419 -16.96 3.33 14.08
CA ALA A 419 -17.06 2.06 13.36
C ALA A 419 -16.62 2.14 11.88
N GLN A 420 -16.69 3.31 11.23
CA GLN A 420 -16.33 3.47 9.81
C GLN A 420 -14.83 3.72 9.61
N ILE A 421 -14.14 4.30 10.61
CA ILE A 421 -12.69 4.51 10.53
C ILE A 421 -11.90 3.20 10.71
N GLN A 422 -12.52 2.20 11.35
CA GLN A 422 -11.97 0.86 11.41
C GLN A 422 -12.11 0.21 10.04
N LYS A 423 -11.03 0.23 9.27
CA LYS A 423 -10.93 -0.48 8.00
C LYS A 423 -10.41 -1.90 8.27
N GLY A 424 -10.64 -2.84 7.36
CA GLY A 424 -9.99 -4.16 7.36
C GLY A 424 -10.96 -5.29 7.60
N MET A 425 -10.43 -6.46 7.93
CA MET A 425 -11.27 -7.56 8.36
C MET A 425 -11.87 -7.21 9.73
N ARG A 426 -13.19 -7.18 9.79
CA ARG A 426 -13.93 -6.94 11.04
C ARG A 426 -14.86 -8.09 11.33
N ILE A 427 -14.87 -8.56 12.56
CA ILE A 427 -15.83 -9.53 13.06
C ILE A 427 -16.68 -8.79 14.09
N ILE A 428 -17.95 -8.58 13.79
CA ILE A 428 -18.87 -7.85 14.69
C ILE A 428 -19.89 -8.80 15.28
N SER A 429 -20.19 -8.63 16.56
CA SER A 429 -21.19 -9.46 17.22
C SER A 429 -22.61 -9.06 16.81
N GLY A 430 -23.38 -10.02 16.30
CA GLY A 430 -24.83 -9.99 16.19
C GLY A 430 -25.53 -10.77 17.32
N TRP A 431 -24.81 -11.14 18.38
CA TRP A 431 -25.33 -12.00 19.44
C TRP A 431 -26.39 -11.29 20.30
N ALA A 432 -27.56 -11.91 20.41
CA ALA A 432 -28.69 -11.43 21.21
C ALA A 432 -29.03 -12.36 22.39
N GLY A 433 -28.15 -13.31 22.72
CA GLY A 433 -28.38 -14.30 23.76
C GLY A 433 -28.29 -13.74 25.19
N THR A 434 -28.51 -14.62 26.16
CA THR A 434 -28.41 -14.30 27.60
C THR A 434 -27.35 -15.12 28.34
N THR A 435 -26.76 -16.12 27.70
CA THR A 435 -25.75 -17.02 28.27
C THR A 435 -24.45 -16.26 28.60
N GLN A 436 -23.95 -16.43 29.82
CA GLN A 436 -22.66 -15.88 30.26
C GLN A 436 -21.49 -16.78 29.81
N ASN A 437 -20.26 -16.28 29.89
CA ASN A 437 -19.01 -16.97 29.49
C ASN A 437 -18.86 -17.28 27.99
N MET A 438 -19.67 -16.64 27.14
CA MET A 438 -19.53 -16.70 25.69
C MET A 438 -18.39 -15.80 25.19
N GLY A 439 -17.95 -16.04 23.94
CA GLY A 439 -17.09 -15.13 23.19
C GLY A 439 -17.65 -14.87 21.80
N VAL A 440 -17.25 -13.77 21.15
CA VAL A 440 -17.40 -13.65 19.69
C VAL A 440 -16.62 -14.77 19.02
N LEU A 441 -15.42 -15.05 19.50
CA LEU A 441 -14.65 -16.24 19.21
C LEU A 441 -14.52 -17.09 20.47
N LEU A 442 -15.01 -18.34 20.42
CA LEU A 442 -15.08 -19.24 21.56
C LEU A 442 -14.35 -20.55 21.25
N VAL A 443 -13.30 -20.85 22.02
CA VAL A 443 -12.64 -22.16 21.99
C VAL A 443 -13.36 -23.12 22.92
N GLN A 444 -14.02 -24.11 22.33
CA GLN A 444 -14.74 -25.16 23.07
C GLN A 444 -13.76 -25.99 23.89
N ASN A 445 -14.20 -26.51 25.03
CA ASN A 445 -13.42 -27.44 25.82
C ASN A 445 -13.38 -28.83 25.16
N ASN A 446 -12.36 -29.63 25.46
CA ASN A 446 -12.32 -31.04 25.08
C ASN A 446 -12.25 -31.91 26.35
N PRO A 447 -13.38 -32.49 26.80
CA PRO A 447 -13.40 -33.27 28.05
C PRO A 447 -12.59 -34.57 28.01
N ASN A 448 -12.09 -34.96 26.84
CA ASN A 448 -11.24 -36.15 26.68
C ASN A 448 -9.74 -35.86 26.82
N LEU A 449 -9.37 -34.59 26.99
CA LEU A 449 -7.99 -34.16 27.15
C LEU A 449 -7.73 -33.65 28.56
N PHE A 450 -6.44 -33.58 28.90
CA PHE A 450 -5.98 -33.09 30.20
C PHE A 450 -6.61 -31.73 30.52
N ASP A 451 -7.18 -31.60 31.74
CA ASP A 451 -7.83 -30.39 32.27
C ASP A 451 -8.86 -29.74 31.33
N ASN A 452 -9.49 -30.55 30.45
CA ASN A 452 -10.43 -30.11 29.41
C ASN A 452 -9.84 -29.18 28.33
N PHE A 453 -8.50 -29.09 28.21
CA PHE A 453 -7.86 -28.32 27.17
C PHE A 453 -8.24 -28.83 25.78
N ASN A 454 -8.46 -27.89 24.87
CA ASN A 454 -8.57 -28.15 23.46
C ASN A 454 -7.18 -27.94 22.84
N PHE A 455 -6.66 -28.93 22.12
CA PHE A 455 -5.35 -28.88 21.45
C PHE A 455 -5.35 -27.96 20.21
N ILE A 456 -5.78 -26.71 20.42
CA ILE A 456 -5.80 -25.63 19.45
C ILE A 456 -4.73 -24.61 19.82
N THR A 457 -3.84 -24.33 18.87
CA THR A 457 -3.14 -23.05 18.80
C THR A 457 -4.01 -22.08 17.99
N LEU A 458 -4.58 -21.09 18.66
CA LEU A 458 -5.37 -20.03 18.04
C LEU A 458 -4.45 -18.87 17.67
N VAL A 459 -4.45 -18.50 16.39
CA VAL A 459 -3.65 -17.38 15.85
C VAL A 459 -4.59 -16.34 15.24
N LEU A 460 -4.50 -15.10 15.70
CA LEU A 460 -5.29 -13.97 15.20
C LEU A 460 -4.36 -12.86 14.70
N ARG A 461 -4.58 -12.37 13.47
CA ARG A 461 -3.76 -11.31 12.88
C ARG A 461 -4.56 -10.26 12.13
N ASN A 462 -4.18 -8.99 12.26
CA ASN A 462 -4.64 -7.93 11.36
C ASN A 462 -6.17 -7.82 11.26
N LEU A 463 -6.87 -7.85 12.38
CA LEU A 463 -8.34 -7.88 12.40
C LEU A 463 -8.92 -7.14 13.60
N VAL A 464 -10.17 -6.71 13.45
CA VAL A 464 -10.98 -6.11 14.52
C VAL A 464 -12.03 -7.11 14.97
N ILE A 465 -12.20 -7.27 16.29
CA ILE A 465 -13.34 -7.97 16.89
C ILE A 465 -14.14 -6.94 17.69
N SER A 466 -15.38 -6.69 17.28
CA SER A 466 -16.26 -5.75 17.98
C SER A 466 -17.46 -6.46 18.58
N THR A 467 -17.77 -6.21 19.85
CA THR A 467 -19.08 -6.53 20.42
C THR A 467 -20.00 -5.31 20.31
N TYR A 468 -21.14 -5.34 21.02
CA TYR A 468 -21.94 -4.16 21.34
C TYR A 468 -21.49 -3.55 22.69
N ASP A 469 -21.92 -2.33 22.99
CA ASP A 469 -21.55 -1.62 24.21
C ASP A 469 -22.19 -2.21 25.47
N ASN A 470 -21.46 -2.18 26.60
CA ASN A 470 -21.76 -2.99 27.79
C ASN A 470 -22.05 -4.49 27.45
N PRO A 471 -21.07 -5.20 26.84
CA PRO A 471 -21.31 -6.52 26.28
C PRO A 471 -21.48 -7.61 27.35
N LYS A 472 -22.40 -8.55 27.10
CA LYS A 472 -22.59 -9.77 27.91
C LYS A 472 -21.80 -10.99 27.41
N LEU A 473 -21.01 -10.81 26.34
CA LEU A 473 -20.06 -11.77 25.82
C LEU A 473 -18.66 -11.17 25.72
N SER A 474 -17.64 -12.01 25.84
CA SER A 474 -16.24 -11.62 25.63
C SER A 474 -15.92 -11.44 24.14
N GLY A 475 -14.83 -10.76 23.81
CA GLY A 475 -14.32 -10.71 22.45
C GLY A 475 -13.73 -12.07 22.04
N VAL A 476 -12.58 -12.40 22.63
CA VAL A 476 -11.86 -13.68 22.44
C VAL A 476 -11.88 -14.48 23.73
N GLN A 477 -12.57 -15.63 23.71
CA GLN A 477 -12.64 -16.58 24.81
C GLN A 477 -11.75 -17.80 24.49
N ALA A 478 -10.45 -17.68 24.77
CA ALA A 478 -9.45 -18.72 24.52
C ALA A 478 -9.10 -19.53 25.79
N TYR A 479 -9.94 -19.48 26.84
CA TYR A 479 -9.72 -20.16 28.12
C TYR A 479 -9.29 -21.63 27.94
N ASN A 480 -10.01 -22.39 27.10
CA ASN A 480 -9.72 -23.80 26.86
C ASN A 480 -8.69 -24.06 25.75
N ALA A 481 -8.14 -23.03 25.08
CA ALA A 481 -7.15 -23.27 24.03
C ALA A 481 -5.82 -23.73 24.66
N GLN A 482 -5.06 -24.56 23.95
CA GLN A 482 -3.69 -24.87 24.35
C GLN A 482 -2.83 -23.60 24.28
N GLN A 483 -2.97 -22.81 23.21
CA GLN A 483 -2.12 -21.65 22.96
C GLN A 483 -2.89 -20.52 22.26
N LEU A 484 -2.58 -19.28 22.64
CA LEU A 484 -3.08 -18.07 21.97
C LEU A 484 -1.91 -17.21 21.43
N ILE A 485 -2.01 -16.82 20.16
CA ILE A 485 -1.08 -15.91 19.48
C ILE A 485 -1.89 -14.80 18.82
N MET A 486 -1.64 -13.54 19.18
CA MET A 486 -2.35 -12.37 18.64
C MET A 486 -1.37 -11.30 18.18
N HIS A 487 -1.50 -10.85 16.93
CA HIS A 487 -0.65 -9.81 16.35
C HIS A 487 -1.52 -8.77 15.63
N ASN A 488 -1.43 -7.49 15.99
CA ASN A 488 -2.19 -6.42 15.35
C ASN A 488 -3.71 -6.67 15.43
N VAL A 489 -4.22 -6.86 16.65
CA VAL A 489 -5.64 -7.15 16.88
C VAL A 489 -6.25 -6.06 17.75
N LEU A 490 -7.37 -5.50 17.27
CA LEU A 490 -8.18 -4.54 18.03
C LEU A 490 -9.46 -5.23 18.49
N ILE A 491 -9.77 -5.13 19.78
CA ILE A 491 -10.98 -5.66 20.37
C ILE A 491 -11.73 -4.53 21.08
N ASP A 492 -12.95 -4.23 20.65
CA ASP A 492 -13.74 -3.12 21.19
C ASP A 492 -15.22 -3.44 21.33
N THR A 493 -15.98 -2.51 21.89
CA THR A 493 -17.43 -2.64 22.06
C THR A 493 -18.23 -1.91 20.98
N GLY A 494 -17.62 -1.66 19.82
CA GLY A 494 -18.25 -0.96 18.69
C GLY A 494 -18.39 0.56 18.87
N VAL A 495 -17.99 1.11 20.01
CA VAL A 495 -18.01 2.54 20.33
C VAL A 495 -16.62 3.04 20.71
N TYR A 496 -16.39 4.34 20.50
CA TYR A 496 -15.15 4.99 20.94
C TYR A 496 -14.99 4.94 22.46
N ASN A 497 -13.76 4.69 22.94
CA ASN A 497 -13.50 4.35 24.34
C ASN A 497 -14.05 5.37 25.36
N VAL A 498 -14.00 6.68 25.05
CA VAL A 498 -14.50 7.72 25.98
C VAL A 498 -16.03 7.65 26.13
N ALA A 499 -16.72 7.16 25.11
CA ALA A 499 -18.18 7.03 25.04
C ALA A 499 -18.69 5.66 25.53
N SER A 500 -17.82 4.71 25.86
CA SER A 500 -18.22 3.39 26.36
C SER A 500 -19.03 3.50 27.65
N LEU A 501 -20.17 2.81 27.68
CA LEU A 501 -20.96 2.61 28.89
C LEU A 501 -20.16 1.85 29.94
N GLU A 502 -20.52 2.06 31.21
CA GLU A 502 -19.97 1.27 32.30
C GLU A 502 -20.29 -0.21 32.10
N PRO A 503 -19.27 -1.09 31.96
CA PRO A 503 -19.53 -2.51 31.78
C PRO A 503 -19.99 -3.10 33.11
N THR A 504 -21.15 -3.76 33.09
CA THR A 504 -21.81 -4.35 34.27
C THR A 504 -21.75 -5.87 34.28
N TYR A 505 -21.26 -6.48 33.20
CA TYR A 505 -21.11 -7.92 33.05
C TYR A 505 -19.64 -8.28 33.04
N GLU A 506 -19.22 -9.34 33.73
CA GLU A 506 -17.81 -9.76 33.86
C GLU A 506 -17.21 -10.36 32.57
N THR A 507 -17.36 -9.67 31.45
CA THR A 507 -16.79 -10.03 30.16
C THR A 507 -15.37 -9.51 30.01
N ALA A 508 -14.61 -10.12 29.09
CA ALA A 508 -13.27 -9.66 28.76
C ALA A 508 -13.11 -9.43 27.26
N ALA A 509 -12.28 -8.46 26.87
CA ALA A 509 -11.90 -8.33 25.47
C ALA A 509 -11.10 -9.59 25.04
N VAL A 510 -10.16 -10.01 25.88
CA VAL A 510 -9.36 -11.23 25.69
C VAL A 510 -9.29 -12.04 26.98
N VAL A 511 -9.54 -13.34 26.88
CA VAL A 511 -9.23 -14.33 27.92
C VAL A 511 -8.15 -15.27 27.39
N THR A 512 -6.99 -15.30 28.05
CA THR A 512 -5.89 -16.22 27.68
C THR A 512 -6.17 -17.64 28.20
N PRO A 513 -5.54 -18.67 27.61
CA PRO A 513 -5.56 -20.05 28.11
C PRO A 513 -5.33 -20.18 29.61
N HIS A 514 -6.10 -21.02 30.30
CA HIS A 514 -6.02 -21.17 31.76
C HIS A 514 -4.76 -21.89 32.26
N ASN A 515 -4.64 -22.04 33.58
CA ASN A 515 -3.51 -22.69 34.23
C ASN A 515 -3.26 -24.10 33.69
N SER A 516 -2.00 -24.51 33.59
CA SER A 516 -1.51 -25.77 33.02
C SER A 516 -1.71 -25.96 31.51
N ASN A 517 -1.82 -24.87 30.74
CA ASN A 517 -2.01 -24.94 29.28
C ASN A 517 -0.81 -25.48 28.49
N GLY A 518 0.33 -25.75 29.12
CA GLY A 518 1.49 -26.38 28.50
C GLY A 518 2.07 -25.65 27.26
N ALA A 519 1.74 -24.37 27.05
CA ALA A 519 2.24 -23.60 25.92
C ALA A 519 2.33 -22.09 26.21
N LYS A 520 3.21 -21.40 25.48
CA LYS A 520 3.42 -19.96 25.62
C LYS A 520 2.37 -19.15 24.85
N ASN A 521 1.72 -18.21 25.53
CA ASN A 521 0.79 -17.26 24.92
C ASN A 521 1.53 -15.98 24.51
N THR A 522 1.22 -15.44 23.33
CA THR A 522 1.92 -14.27 22.77
C THR A 522 0.94 -13.21 22.29
N LEU A 523 1.02 -12.00 22.83
CA LEU A 523 0.20 -10.86 22.43
C LEU A 523 1.11 -9.73 21.94
N ARG A 524 0.94 -9.25 20.71
CA ARG A 524 1.76 -8.20 20.10
C ARG A 524 0.88 -7.16 19.43
N ASN A 525 1.01 -5.88 19.80
CA ASN A 525 0.18 -4.82 19.25
C ASN A 525 -1.31 -5.17 19.37
N VAL A 526 -1.76 -5.36 20.61
CA VAL A 526 -3.14 -5.72 20.93
C VAL A 526 -3.81 -4.57 21.68
N MET A 527 -4.94 -4.14 21.14
CA MET A 527 -5.76 -3.09 21.75
C MET A 527 -7.07 -3.68 22.29
N ALA A 528 -7.46 -3.29 23.49
CA ALA A 528 -8.73 -3.66 24.12
C ALA A 528 -9.48 -2.41 24.63
N SER A 529 -10.79 -2.31 24.41
CA SER A 529 -11.57 -1.18 24.91
C SER A 529 -13.01 -1.50 25.28
N GLY A 530 -13.52 -0.91 26.37
CA GLY A 530 -14.95 -0.88 26.71
C GLY A 530 -15.49 -2.08 27.50
N TYR A 531 -14.63 -3.02 27.90
CA TYR A 531 -15.03 -4.27 28.57
C TYR A 531 -14.91 -4.18 30.09
N PHE A 532 -15.56 -5.09 30.82
CA PHE A 532 -15.29 -5.21 32.25
C PHE A 532 -13.83 -5.55 32.51
N THR A 533 -13.27 -6.48 31.74
CA THR A 533 -11.84 -6.76 31.73
C THR A 533 -11.24 -6.50 30.35
N GLY A 534 -10.13 -5.77 30.25
CA GLY A 534 -9.38 -5.68 29.00
C GLY A 534 -8.80 -7.04 28.63
N ILE A 535 -7.83 -7.51 29.42
CA ILE A 535 -7.22 -8.83 29.25
C ILE A 535 -7.29 -9.59 30.58
N SER A 536 -7.97 -10.75 30.57
CA SER A 536 -7.94 -11.72 31.66
C SER A 536 -6.77 -12.67 31.42
N ILE A 537 -5.74 -12.52 32.26
CA ILE A 537 -4.43 -13.14 32.10
C ILE A 537 -4.31 -14.35 33.00
N HIS A 538 -3.89 -15.45 32.42
CA HIS A 538 -3.51 -16.66 33.10
C HIS A 538 -2.03 -16.95 32.78
N GLU A 539 -1.66 -18.22 32.71
CA GLU A 539 -0.29 -18.67 32.65
C GLU A 539 0.42 -18.35 31.32
N HIS A 540 1.76 -18.31 31.37
CA HIS A 540 2.65 -18.20 30.21
C HIS A 540 2.35 -17.04 29.25
N THR A 541 1.78 -15.94 29.74
CA THR A 541 1.38 -14.84 28.86
C THR A 541 2.52 -13.85 28.69
N ASP A 542 2.99 -13.73 27.45
CA ASP A 542 3.97 -12.75 27.02
C ASP A 542 3.28 -11.71 26.13
N GLY A 543 3.09 -10.50 26.65
CA GLY A 543 2.49 -9.36 25.94
C GLY A 543 3.49 -8.25 25.62
N ASP A 544 3.37 -7.61 24.47
CA ASP A 544 4.12 -6.39 24.16
C ASP A 544 3.32 -5.47 23.24
N ASP A 545 3.56 -4.16 23.39
CA ASP A 545 2.78 -3.09 22.77
C ASP A 545 1.26 -3.26 22.98
N ILE A 546 0.86 -3.31 24.25
CA ILE A 546 -0.53 -3.52 24.65
C ILE A 546 -1.18 -2.18 24.98
N ALA A 547 -2.38 -1.94 24.47
CA ALA A 547 -3.14 -0.71 24.71
C ALA A 547 -4.54 -1.06 25.26
N ILE A 548 -4.89 -0.60 26.46
CA ILE A 548 -6.16 -0.94 27.11
C ILE A 548 -6.85 0.31 27.60
N HIS A 549 -8.10 0.50 27.20
CA HIS A 549 -8.83 1.74 27.43
C HIS A 549 -10.23 1.48 27.96
N SER A 550 -10.68 2.31 28.90
CA SER A 550 -12.08 2.32 29.34
C SER A 550 -12.61 0.93 29.74
N CYS A 551 -11.88 0.22 30.60
CA CYS A 551 -12.29 -1.04 31.21
C CYS A 551 -12.39 -0.93 32.75
N LYS A 552 -13.16 -1.81 33.40
CA LYS A 552 -13.16 -1.87 34.88
C LYS A 552 -11.82 -2.37 35.42
N HIS A 553 -11.25 -3.37 34.75
CA HIS A 553 -9.92 -3.91 35.02
C HIS A 553 -9.15 -3.96 33.70
N ALA A 554 -8.04 -3.23 33.58
CA ALA A 554 -7.28 -3.25 32.33
C ALA A 554 -6.61 -4.61 32.14
N LEU A 555 -5.70 -4.96 33.06
CA LEU A 555 -5.08 -6.28 33.18
C LEU A 555 -5.64 -6.96 34.44
N ARG A 556 -6.23 -8.16 34.30
CA ARG A 556 -6.75 -8.96 35.42
C ARG A 556 -5.97 -10.27 35.49
N PHE A 557 -5.03 -10.37 36.42
CA PHE A 557 -4.20 -11.55 36.68
C PHE A 557 -4.99 -12.56 37.52
N ARG A 558 -5.22 -13.72 36.93
CA ARG A 558 -5.89 -14.88 37.54
C ARG A 558 -4.85 -15.82 38.17
N ASN A 559 -5.26 -16.97 38.67
CA ASN A 559 -4.32 -17.94 39.21
C ASN A 559 -3.43 -18.51 38.09
N ALA A 560 -2.12 -18.54 38.30
CA ALA A 560 -1.16 -19.14 37.37
C ALA A 560 0.10 -19.66 38.09
N ASP A 561 0.57 -20.83 37.67
CA ASP A 561 1.78 -21.45 38.23
C ASP A 561 3.08 -20.88 37.62
N HIS A 562 3.01 -20.34 36.41
CA HIS A 562 4.15 -19.70 35.72
C HIS A 562 3.93 -18.22 35.48
N ALA A 563 5.06 -17.51 35.42
CA ALA A 563 5.09 -16.07 35.32
C ALA A 563 4.61 -15.56 33.95
N SER A 564 3.96 -14.39 33.98
CA SER A 564 3.61 -13.62 32.78
C SER A 564 4.52 -12.40 32.63
N TYR A 565 4.79 -12.00 31.39
CA TYR A 565 5.65 -10.87 31.06
C TYR A 565 4.90 -9.88 30.16
N PHE A 566 5.01 -8.60 30.44
CA PHE A 566 4.54 -7.53 29.59
C PHE A 566 5.65 -6.52 29.34
N GLY A 567 6.00 -6.31 28.07
CA GLY A 567 7.01 -5.32 27.65
C GLY A 567 6.50 -3.90 27.87
N ARG A 568 5.67 -3.42 26.95
CA ARG A 568 5.02 -2.10 27.04
C ARG A 568 3.50 -2.23 27.14
N VAL A 569 2.92 -1.54 28.12
CA VAL A 569 1.48 -1.42 28.31
C VAL A 569 1.11 0.06 28.39
N LEU A 570 0.13 0.49 27.60
CA LEU A 570 -0.57 1.75 27.74
C LEU A 570 -1.95 1.48 28.36
N SER A 571 -2.26 2.16 29.45
CA SER A 571 -3.56 2.06 30.13
C SER A 571 -4.13 3.45 30.34
N GLN A 572 -5.32 3.71 29.80
CA GLN A 572 -6.01 4.99 29.98
C GLN A 572 -7.46 4.74 30.35
N ARG A 573 -8.03 5.58 31.21
CA ARG A 573 -9.47 5.54 31.52
C ARG A 573 -9.99 4.21 32.11
N ASN A 574 -9.11 3.39 32.69
CA ASN A 574 -9.50 2.16 33.36
C ASN A 574 -9.76 2.41 34.85
N THR A 575 -10.79 1.82 35.45
CA THR A 575 -11.04 1.97 36.90
C THR A 575 -9.88 1.36 37.71
N ASN A 576 -9.47 0.14 37.37
CA ASN A 576 -8.28 -0.50 37.93
C ASN A 576 -7.33 -0.87 36.80
N VAL A 577 -6.06 -0.52 36.92
CA VAL A 577 -5.09 -0.78 35.84
C VAL A 577 -4.55 -2.21 35.91
N VAL A 578 -3.96 -2.59 37.04
CA VAL A 578 -3.56 -3.97 37.32
C VAL A 578 -4.43 -4.48 38.45
N THR A 579 -5.14 -5.59 38.21
CA THR A 579 -5.94 -6.29 39.22
C THR A 579 -5.43 -7.70 39.37
N VAL A 580 -5.32 -8.17 40.61
CA VAL A 580 -4.82 -9.51 40.94
C VAL A 580 -5.85 -10.22 41.80
N GLU A 581 -6.25 -11.42 41.37
CA GLU A 581 -7.28 -12.22 42.06
C GLU A 581 -6.89 -13.69 42.24
N GLY A 582 -5.78 -14.12 41.65
CA GLY A 582 -5.15 -15.41 41.93
C GLY A 582 -3.67 -15.23 42.17
N GLN A 583 -3.02 -16.27 42.72
CA GLN A 583 -1.57 -16.25 42.87
C GLN A 583 -0.94 -16.19 41.47
N HIS A 584 -0.16 -15.14 41.21
CA HIS A 584 0.40 -14.92 39.88
C HIS A 584 1.73 -14.18 39.98
N LEU A 585 2.75 -14.75 39.34
CA LEU A 585 4.02 -14.09 39.12
C LEU A 585 3.97 -13.22 37.86
N PHE A 586 4.42 -11.98 37.91
CA PHE A 586 4.49 -11.17 36.69
C PHE A 586 5.58 -10.10 36.67
N THR A 587 5.90 -9.64 35.46
CA THR A 587 6.66 -8.42 35.23
C THR A 587 5.97 -7.55 34.19
N ILE A 588 5.79 -6.27 34.51
CA ILE A 588 5.41 -5.24 33.54
C ILE A 588 6.59 -4.28 33.42
N ALA A 589 7.35 -4.42 32.33
CA ALA A 589 8.59 -3.70 32.10
C ALA A 589 8.36 -2.20 31.85
N GLN A 590 7.21 -1.82 31.29
CA GLN A 590 6.80 -0.43 31.18
C GLN A 590 5.27 -0.29 31.16
N LEU A 591 4.71 0.32 32.19
CA LEU A 591 3.31 0.70 32.32
C LEU A 591 3.16 2.22 32.16
N ASN A 592 2.62 2.67 31.03
CA ASN A 592 2.31 4.06 30.78
C ASN A 592 0.83 4.32 31.05
N MET A 593 0.53 5.38 31.79
CA MET A 593 -0.84 5.69 32.20
C MET A 593 -1.20 7.15 32.02
N GLU A 594 -2.46 7.41 31.65
CA GLU A 594 -3.04 8.75 31.66
C GLU A 594 -4.28 8.80 32.55
N TYR A 595 -4.20 9.65 33.57
CA TYR A 595 -5.35 10.04 34.38
C TYR A 595 -6.25 10.99 33.61
N VAL A 596 -7.56 10.80 33.80
CA VAL A 596 -8.56 11.78 33.42
C VAL A 596 -8.27 13.10 34.14
N GLY A 597 -8.05 14.16 33.35
CA GLY A 597 -7.85 15.51 33.83
C GLY A 597 -9.12 16.21 34.31
N SER A 598 -8.95 17.40 34.89
CA SER A 598 -10.08 18.27 35.22
C SER A 598 -10.90 18.55 33.96
N ASN A 599 -12.23 18.43 34.05
CA ASN A 599 -13.18 18.62 32.95
C ASN A 599 -13.04 17.65 31.76
N GLN A 600 -12.31 16.54 31.93
CA GLN A 600 -12.24 15.47 30.93
C GLN A 600 -13.22 14.30 31.22
N SER A 601 -14.01 14.39 32.29
CA SER A 601 -15.09 13.44 32.57
C SER A 601 -16.37 14.17 32.91
N ASP A 602 -17.49 13.52 32.63
CA ASP A 602 -18.84 13.91 33.02
C ASP A 602 -19.52 12.77 33.79
N SER A 603 -20.82 12.86 34.03
CA SER A 603 -21.60 11.84 34.75
C SER A 603 -21.71 10.50 33.99
N THR A 604 -21.55 10.49 32.67
CA THR A 604 -21.71 9.29 31.84
C THR A 604 -20.45 8.42 31.84
N ASN A 605 -19.27 9.02 32.03
CA ASN A 605 -17.98 8.33 32.04
C ASN A 605 -17.19 8.52 33.34
N ALA A 606 -17.83 8.96 34.42
CA ALA A 606 -17.20 9.16 35.73
C ALA A 606 -16.50 7.88 36.26
N TRP A 607 -17.04 6.71 35.92
CA TRP A 607 -16.50 5.40 36.28
C TRP A 607 -15.11 5.11 35.67
N GLN A 608 -14.75 5.81 34.58
CA GLN A 608 -13.46 5.66 33.89
C GLN A 608 -12.29 6.33 34.62
N LYS A 609 -12.53 6.95 35.78
CA LYS A 609 -11.45 7.46 36.62
C LYS A 609 -10.72 6.30 37.28
N VAL A 610 -9.39 6.30 37.16
CA VAL A 610 -8.54 5.33 37.84
C VAL A 610 -8.76 5.46 39.34
N GLN A 611 -9.08 4.34 39.99
CA GLN A 611 -9.16 4.16 41.44
C GLN A 611 -7.80 3.66 41.96
N TYR A 612 -7.29 2.58 41.37
CA TYR A 612 -5.98 2.00 41.70
C TYR A 612 -5.20 1.63 40.44
N GLU A 613 -3.89 1.89 40.47
CA GLU A 613 -2.96 1.42 39.44
C GLU A 613 -2.58 -0.05 39.72
N LEU A 614 -2.47 -0.43 40.99
CA LEU A 614 -2.37 -1.82 41.44
C LEU A 614 -3.46 -2.11 42.49
N ASN A 615 -4.35 -3.04 42.16
CA ASN A 615 -5.41 -3.55 43.02
C ASN A 615 -5.18 -5.05 43.30
N ASP A 616 -4.53 -5.35 44.42
CA ASP A 616 -4.23 -6.69 44.92
C ASP A 616 -4.51 -6.76 46.43
N PRO A 617 -5.78 -6.60 46.86
CA PRO A 617 -6.14 -6.50 48.28
C PRO A 617 -5.76 -7.73 49.11
N SER A 618 -5.63 -8.88 48.45
CA SER A 618 -5.27 -10.17 49.07
C SER A 618 -3.76 -10.45 49.04
N ASN A 619 -2.95 -9.55 48.48
CA ASN A 619 -1.49 -9.70 48.36
C ASN A 619 -1.06 -11.00 47.67
N LEU A 620 -1.75 -11.36 46.59
CA LEU A 620 -1.54 -12.59 45.84
C LEU A 620 -0.43 -12.47 44.78
N ALA A 621 -0.08 -11.23 44.38
CA ALA A 621 0.93 -11.03 43.36
C ALA A 621 2.35 -11.07 43.89
N MET A 622 3.25 -11.61 43.07
CA MET A 622 4.69 -11.50 43.24
C MET A 622 5.31 -11.01 41.94
N GLY A 623 5.92 -9.83 41.92
CA GLY A 623 6.33 -9.28 40.64
C GLY A 623 6.95 -7.90 40.67
N SER A 624 7.04 -7.30 39.48
CA SER A 624 7.52 -5.93 39.33
C SER A 624 6.77 -5.13 38.27
N ILE A 625 6.65 -3.83 38.50
CA ILE A 625 6.03 -2.87 37.58
C ILE A 625 6.96 -1.66 37.48
N THR A 626 7.37 -1.29 36.28
CA THR A 626 7.98 0.02 36.04
C THR A 626 6.98 0.95 35.36
N TYR A 627 6.74 2.16 35.88
CA TYR A 627 5.62 3.00 35.45
C TYR A 627 5.99 4.44 35.04
N ALA A 628 5.17 5.04 34.18
CA ALA A 628 5.18 6.47 33.89
C ALA A 628 3.75 7.02 33.79
N ASN A 629 3.44 8.04 34.60
CA ASN A 629 2.10 8.58 34.72
C ASN A 629 2.00 10.01 34.24
N VAL A 630 0.91 10.31 33.54
CA VAL A 630 0.50 11.66 33.18
C VAL A 630 -0.95 11.89 33.59
N ARG A 631 -1.35 13.15 33.78
CA ARG A 631 -2.74 13.58 33.97
C ARG A 631 -3.12 14.51 32.82
N GLY A 632 -4.24 14.23 32.18
CA GLY A 632 -4.72 15.03 31.04
C GLY A 632 -4.82 16.51 31.39
N GLY A 633 -4.34 17.37 30.51
CA GLY A 633 -4.27 18.83 30.74
C GLY A 633 -3.26 19.31 31.79
N VAL A 634 -2.54 18.40 32.47
CA VAL A 634 -1.53 18.74 33.50
C VAL A 634 -0.13 18.28 33.09
N GLY A 635 0.00 17.07 32.54
CA GLY A 635 1.29 16.46 32.21
C GLY A 635 1.74 15.44 33.25
N LYS A 636 3.05 15.28 33.44
CA LYS A 636 3.64 14.20 34.25
C LYS A 636 3.25 14.32 35.73
N VAL A 637 2.83 13.21 36.33
CA VAL A 637 2.55 13.14 37.78
C VAL A 637 3.36 12.01 38.43
N PRO A 638 3.75 12.15 39.72
CA PRO A 638 4.68 11.19 40.34
C PRO A 638 4.00 10.00 41.03
N TYR A 639 2.72 10.13 41.40
CA TYR A 639 2.07 9.17 42.29
C TYR A 639 1.61 7.90 41.58
N PHE A 640 1.53 6.82 42.37
CA PHE A 640 1.00 5.49 42.02
C PHE A 640 0.27 4.97 43.27
N ARG A 641 -1.01 4.62 43.14
CA ARG A 641 -1.88 4.14 44.22
C ARG A 641 -1.94 2.63 44.21
N ILE A 642 -1.64 2.06 45.37
CA ILE A 642 -1.58 0.62 45.58
C ILE A 642 -2.61 0.25 46.65
N ASN A 643 -3.48 -0.71 46.32
CA ASN A 643 -4.33 -1.42 47.26
C ASN A 643 -3.77 -2.84 47.46
N GLY A 644 -3.06 -3.09 48.56
CA GLY A 644 -2.38 -4.35 48.85
C GLY A 644 -1.05 -4.52 48.11
N GLY A 645 -0.86 -5.62 47.36
CA GLY A 645 0.32 -5.82 46.51
C GLY A 645 1.66 -5.90 47.24
N SER A 646 1.73 -6.45 48.44
CA SER A 646 2.96 -6.50 49.25
C SER A 646 4.13 -7.24 48.58
N GLY A 647 3.85 -8.18 47.67
CA GLY A 647 4.85 -8.90 46.88
C GLY A 647 5.26 -8.22 45.56
N VAL A 648 4.74 -7.02 45.26
CA VAL A 648 5.01 -6.32 43.99
C VAL A 648 5.94 -5.13 44.22
N ILE A 649 7.03 -5.09 43.47
CA ILE A 649 7.96 -3.96 43.44
C ILE A 649 7.53 -2.98 42.35
N VAL A 650 7.17 -1.77 42.74
CA VAL A 650 6.79 -0.72 41.79
C VAL A 650 7.90 0.34 41.70
N LYS A 651 8.33 0.67 40.49
CA LYS A 651 9.43 1.61 40.20
C LYS A 651 8.96 2.65 39.17
N ARG A 652 9.25 3.94 39.37
CA ARG A 652 9.00 4.95 38.33
C ARG A 652 10.10 4.90 37.27
N VAL A 653 9.77 5.05 35.99
CA VAL A 653 10.76 5.15 34.91
C VAL A 653 11.79 6.25 35.24
N GLY A 654 13.08 5.87 35.20
CA GLY A 654 14.20 6.77 35.48
C GLY A 654 14.43 7.09 36.97
N SER A 655 13.76 6.42 37.90
CA SER A 655 13.89 6.65 39.35
C SER A 655 14.29 5.37 40.06
N ASP A 656 15.29 5.38 40.94
CA ASP A 656 15.66 4.20 41.74
C ASP A 656 14.78 3.94 42.97
N THR A 657 13.91 4.89 43.32
CA THR A 657 12.91 4.71 44.38
C THR A 657 11.96 3.56 44.03
N ARG A 658 11.85 2.61 44.97
CA ARG A 658 10.95 1.45 44.90
C ARG A 658 9.82 1.64 45.91
N LEU A 659 8.62 1.25 45.50
CA LEU A 659 7.42 1.22 46.33
C LEU A 659 6.99 -0.24 46.52
N THR A 660 6.55 -0.58 47.73
CA THR A 660 6.00 -1.91 48.08
C THR A 660 4.87 -1.73 49.09
N GLY A 661 3.80 -2.51 48.96
CA GLY A 661 2.66 -2.50 49.89
C GLY A 661 1.66 -1.35 49.68
N ALA A 662 0.62 -1.34 50.52
CA ALA A 662 -0.47 -0.38 50.43
C ALA A 662 -0.01 1.05 50.74
N GLY A 663 -0.35 2.00 49.86
CA GLY A 663 0.01 3.41 50.02
C GLY A 663 -0.15 4.21 48.73
N ILE A 664 -0.31 5.52 48.88
CA ILE A 664 -0.11 6.48 47.79
C ILE A 664 1.33 6.94 47.90
N ALA A 665 2.14 6.75 46.85
CA ALA A 665 3.39 7.48 46.74
C ALA A 665 3.10 8.93 46.33
N ASP A 666 2.42 9.69 47.19
CA ASP A 666 2.21 11.12 46.99
C ASP A 666 3.25 11.88 47.80
N PRO A 667 4.23 12.56 47.17
CA PRO A 667 5.07 13.50 47.90
C PRO A 667 4.30 14.78 48.29
N ASN A 668 3.08 15.03 47.81
CA ASN A 668 2.26 16.18 48.19
C ASN A 668 0.75 15.91 48.06
N PRO A 669 0.02 15.58 49.15
CA PRO A 669 -1.43 15.50 49.11
C PRO A 669 -1.97 16.89 48.79
N VAL A 670 -2.45 17.10 47.55
CA VAL A 670 -3.15 18.33 47.20
C VAL A 670 -4.56 18.24 47.80
N THR A 671 -4.72 18.97 48.90
CA THR A 671 -5.97 19.48 49.47
C THR A 671 -6.88 20.13 48.43
#